data_AF-A0A7C4SZ74-F1
#
_entry.id   AF-A0A7C4SZ74-F1
#
_cell.length_a   1.000
_cell.length_b   1.000
_cell.length_c   1.000
_cell.angle_alpha   90.00
_cell.angle_beta   90.00
_cell.angle_gamma   90.00
#
_symmetry.space_group_name_H-M   'P 1'
#
loop_
_entity.id
_entity.type
_entity.pdbx_description
1 polymer ?
#
loop_
_entity_poly.entity_id
_entity_poly.type
_entity_poly.pdbx_seq_one_letter_code
_entity_poly.pdbx_strand_id
1 'polypeptide(L)'
;MTASSKIGKGISLGFPWRAWGALASCLALLVAACTPLTRAFHPVEQLGYRVVFRDTKWKAGAPHEVDRHLMILPGVTLTLEPGAEVILGPGSSIFCQGRILAAGEPDRPIRFRGQSGQPWGKIDFFGTDYPRDSRGGNLLRHCTIEGGQGVVARASVLTVEQCVFRHNVSTPVRMEFSSGRIVKNQIYRNSTELDAAGGNGGGIVAYTDKEVCIEENSIHDNVSSGGSDGGGGIYAYAYDRGTVLVRANRVFRNTSDRHGGGIVAYGCEVRQNWIFENRAEGSGGGLYAVSARIEGNRIERNSAARGGGLLAENSILERNAIVGNTSDPGQGGGLYCFGESRVHGNTFVENGSHAPEPGESVVVSGNTVLTGNNLLASRGLALRVRTHALSKDLDASDNFWGTRDEKKILDRIHDWFEDSELGIVNWKGFRSEWVAEAPLPPPIGLLVRAEGDRIALWWDYPSGARPRAFRLAWSASREFEQETALDIPAESRRAVLPRPGPAMLFGRLCAIESSAGGDSEEACSEPFEMPSSGPSLDEPGLKAPQVLPKAPKSCDPSSKPGLSLVVSGPAPPGGGKWAKARWMVREDPGEFALPVFDSGPVPASEEFRLPEGALPAGQGYAWRAAFQDDQGNWTDWSQPLLFYTLARAPGTLAGPLEGDVVLGGKGKEVLRVLGNVLVPSTASVEILPGTTLSLSPGCTLRIRGRLVARGTRTEPVRFTGDPEHPWGRLFFEQANSGSTAPDRGSPQDNPAGTLVGCIVEHGHGVVIEGAGPDITDCVIRQNASSGISVQDAAVTIRGSRIVENRSSSNGGGIYAYGSKPVLILNNEIRGNHAAEDGGGVFAYGYRSTTAVHMEGNRIEENRAGGDGAGVWASRSSLVGNRILANESLGSGGGVYATFALVEGNEIRGNRALQGGGVYGETNSSLTGNRIVENVALGGVGGGAFLNFWGVSIENEEFSKNLVRRNRAEGAPRIGGIYLNGSMIFEGNQIFQNEGIQLYNANPAEHGPLEAKNCYWGAQKAAEILAGIHDGRKDSALAQVEFEPFARSPSEAPVP
;
A
#
# COMPACT_ATOMS: atom_id res chain seq x y z
N MET A 1 14.45 27.18 32.01
CA MET A 1 13.97 27.51 33.37
C MET A 1 12.61 26.84 33.50
N THR A 2 12.26 26.06 34.51
CA THR A 2 12.70 25.98 35.92
C THR A 2 13.29 24.62 36.31
N ALA A 3 13.94 24.52 37.47
CA ALA A 3 14.52 23.28 38.00
C ALA A 3 14.48 23.24 39.53
N SER A 4 14.19 22.06 40.12
CA SER A 4 14.72 21.49 41.38
C SER A 4 13.83 20.32 41.85
N SER A 5 14.25 19.35 42.68
CA SER A 5 15.56 18.70 42.92
C SER A 5 15.40 17.50 43.88
N LYS A 6 16.45 16.66 43.99
CA LYS A 6 16.72 15.60 45.00
C LYS A 6 16.04 14.22 44.79
N ILE A 7 16.60 13.05 45.16
CA ILE A 7 17.96 12.45 45.31
C ILE A 7 17.84 11.28 46.31
N GLY A 8 18.40 10.10 45.98
CA GLY A 8 18.62 8.94 46.89
C GLY A 8 18.40 7.60 46.18
N LYS A 9 19.43 6.93 45.64
CA LYS A 9 20.34 5.92 46.28
C LYS A 9 19.57 4.75 46.94
N GLY A 10 19.86 3.47 46.66
CA GLY A 10 20.80 2.85 45.71
C GLY A 10 20.95 1.32 45.95
N ILE A 11 22.01 0.72 45.34
CA ILE A 11 22.56 -0.66 45.41
C ILE A 11 22.21 -1.48 44.14
N SER A 12 23.09 -1.96 43.24
CA SER A 12 24.51 -2.41 43.20
C SER A 12 24.61 -3.91 42.86
N LEU A 13 25.64 -4.31 42.07
CA LEU A 13 25.98 -5.63 41.49
C LEU A 13 25.42 -5.86 40.05
N GLY A 14 26.22 -6.21 39.03
CA GLY A 14 27.68 -6.28 38.93
C GLY A 14 28.15 -6.55 37.49
N PHE A 15 29.22 -5.88 37.03
CA PHE A 15 29.81 -6.05 35.69
C PHE A 15 30.71 -7.29 35.59
N PRO A 16 31.11 -7.69 34.37
CA PRO A 16 32.55 -7.59 34.08
C PRO A 16 32.88 -6.83 32.78
N TRP A 17 33.77 -5.84 32.90
CA TRP A 17 34.48 -5.21 31.78
C TRP A 17 35.82 -5.92 31.55
N ARG A 18 36.12 -6.36 30.31
CA ARG A 18 37.50 -6.50 29.79
C ARG A 18 37.53 -6.25 28.29
N ALA A 19 38.61 -5.60 27.81
CA ALA A 19 39.01 -5.38 26.40
C ALA A 19 38.89 -3.97 25.78
N TRP A 20 38.97 -2.88 26.57
CA TRP A 20 39.41 -1.56 26.04
C TRP A 20 40.61 -1.03 26.85
N GLY A 21 41.77 -1.65 26.60
CA GLY A 21 43.02 -1.38 27.31
C GLY A 21 44.25 -1.58 26.43
N ALA A 22 44.26 -0.97 25.24
CA ALA A 22 45.38 -1.08 24.29
C ALA A 22 45.66 0.17 23.43
N LEU A 23 44.81 1.22 23.46
CA LEU A 23 44.96 2.41 22.60
C LEU A 23 45.24 3.73 23.35
N ALA A 24 45.06 3.78 24.67
CA ALA A 24 45.34 4.98 25.47
C ALA A 24 46.82 5.15 25.87
N SER A 25 47.66 4.11 25.73
CA SER A 25 49.04 4.09 26.25
C SER A 25 50.12 4.51 25.24
N CYS A 26 49.78 4.68 23.96
CA CYS A 26 50.76 5.06 22.92
C CYS A 26 50.79 6.57 22.59
N LEU A 27 49.75 7.32 22.95
CA LEU A 27 49.65 8.76 22.60
C LEU A 27 50.36 9.69 23.61
N ALA A 28 50.67 9.20 24.81
CA ALA A 28 51.27 9.99 25.89
C ALA A 28 52.82 10.03 25.88
N LEU A 29 53.48 9.28 24.99
CA LEU A 29 54.95 9.10 25.00
C LEU A 29 55.71 9.82 23.87
N LEU A 30 55.02 10.58 23.00
CA LEU A 30 55.62 11.26 21.84
C LEU A 30 55.59 12.80 21.87
N VAL A 31 55.07 13.41 22.94
CA VAL A 31 54.99 14.88 23.10
C VAL A 31 56.16 15.45 23.93
N ALA A 32 57.10 14.61 24.39
CA ALA A 32 58.16 14.98 25.33
C ALA A 32 59.60 14.77 24.79
N ALA A 33 59.91 15.29 23.60
CA ALA A 33 61.30 15.54 23.17
C ALA A 33 61.36 16.54 21.99
N CYS A 34 61.68 17.81 22.27
CA CYS A 34 61.98 18.81 21.24
C CYS A 34 63.48 18.92 20.94
N THR A 35 63.80 19.49 19.76
CA THR A 35 65.13 19.84 19.19
C THR A 35 65.81 18.75 18.34
N PRO A 36 66.58 19.15 17.29
CA PRO A 36 66.35 18.58 15.95
C PRO A 36 67.25 17.40 15.60
N LEU A 37 66.64 16.27 15.26
CA LEU A 37 67.32 15.15 14.61
C LEU A 37 67.03 15.11 13.11
N THR A 38 67.84 15.86 12.35
CA THR A 38 68.03 15.65 10.91
C THR A 38 68.75 14.32 10.65
N ARG A 39 68.08 13.18 10.92
CA ARG A 39 68.48 11.80 10.51
C ARG A 39 67.43 10.77 10.94
N ALA A 40 66.43 10.53 10.08
CA ALA A 40 65.77 9.23 9.84
C ALA A 40 64.53 9.40 8.93
N PHE A 41 64.71 9.76 7.66
CA PHE A 41 63.61 9.73 6.67
C PHE A 41 63.35 8.33 6.08
N HIS A 42 64.20 7.35 6.38
CA HIS A 42 64.11 5.97 5.87
C HIS A 42 62.96 5.06 6.40
N PRO A 43 62.29 5.28 7.55
CA PRO A 43 61.27 4.33 8.04
C PRO A 43 60.08 4.13 7.09
N VAL A 44 59.74 5.15 6.27
CA VAL A 44 58.58 5.09 5.36
C VAL A 44 58.96 4.50 3.99
N GLU A 45 60.21 4.71 3.53
CA GLU A 45 60.73 4.02 2.34
C GLU A 45 60.85 2.50 2.57
N GLN A 46 61.18 2.06 3.78
CA GLN A 46 61.21 0.65 4.18
C GLN A 46 59.84 -0.04 4.13
N LEU A 47 58.74 0.71 4.09
CA LEU A 47 57.37 0.19 3.94
C LEU A 47 56.91 0.07 2.47
N GLY A 48 57.80 0.32 1.50
CA GLY A 48 57.46 0.23 0.08
C GLY A 48 56.70 1.43 -0.48
N TYR A 49 56.76 2.59 0.21
CA TYR A 49 56.17 3.85 -0.26
C TYR A 49 57.23 4.79 -0.84
N ARG A 50 56.85 5.55 -1.87
CA ARG A 50 57.53 6.80 -2.26
C ARG A 50 56.92 7.95 -1.44
N VAL A 51 57.72 8.93 -1.00
CA VAL A 51 57.25 9.96 -0.06
C VAL A 51 57.51 11.38 -0.57
N VAL A 52 56.49 12.24 -0.49
CA VAL A 52 56.56 13.70 -0.69
C VAL A 52 56.50 14.38 0.68
N PHE A 53 57.66 14.80 1.18
CA PHE A 53 57.85 15.33 2.54
C PHE A 53 58.12 16.85 2.61
N ARG A 54 58.11 17.53 1.47
CA ARG A 54 58.24 18.99 1.33
C ARG A 54 57.47 19.45 0.10
N ASP A 55 57.11 20.72 0.06
CA ASP A 55 56.37 21.30 -1.08
C ASP A 55 57.08 20.97 -2.40
N THR A 56 56.33 20.38 -3.33
CA THR A 56 56.87 19.77 -4.55
C THR A 56 56.03 20.20 -5.74
N LYS A 57 56.71 20.52 -6.85
CA LYS A 57 56.05 20.89 -8.11
C LYS A 57 56.35 19.86 -9.19
N TRP A 58 55.32 19.30 -9.80
CA TRP A 58 55.41 18.42 -10.97
C TRP A 58 55.13 19.24 -12.23
N LYS A 59 56.13 19.27 -13.12
CA LYS A 59 56.12 20.07 -14.35
C LYS A 59 55.53 19.31 -15.53
N ALA A 60 55.05 20.02 -16.52
CA ALA A 60 54.67 19.45 -17.81
C ALA A 60 55.91 19.02 -18.64
N GLY A 61 55.69 18.11 -19.60
CA GLY A 61 56.67 17.73 -20.64
C GLY A 61 57.19 16.29 -20.55
N ALA A 62 57.34 15.73 -19.36
CA ALA A 62 57.70 14.32 -19.15
C ALA A 62 56.75 13.69 -18.11
N PRO A 63 56.36 12.40 -18.26
CA PRO A 63 55.46 11.75 -17.32
C PRO A 63 56.10 11.55 -15.93
N HIS A 64 55.29 11.72 -14.89
CA HIS A 64 55.66 11.43 -13.50
C HIS A 64 55.19 10.01 -13.16
N GLU A 65 56.12 9.04 -13.22
CA GLU A 65 55.81 7.64 -12.91
C GLU A 65 55.67 7.41 -11.39
N VAL A 66 54.65 6.63 -11.01
CA VAL A 66 54.33 6.20 -9.64
C VAL A 66 54.23 4.68 -9.66
N ASP A 67 55.38 4.02 -9.55
CA ASP A 67 55.60 2.57 -9.66
C ASP A 67 55.21 1.78 -8.40
N ARG A 68 55.06 2.48 -7.26
CA ARG A 68 54.56 2.01 -5.96
C ARG A 68 53.76 3.11 -5.28
N HIS A 69 53.09 2.80 -4.17
CA HIS A 69 52.28 3.78 -3.43
C HIS A 69 53.04 5.08 -3.11
N LEU A 70 52.39 6.22 -3.29
CA LEU A 70 52.93 7.55 -3.02
C LEU A 70 52.25 8.14 -1.78
N MET A 71 53.01 8.60 -0.79
CA MET A 71 52.50 9.28 0.41
C MET A 71 52.87 10.77 0.39
N ILE A 72 51.89 11.66 0.53
CA ILE A 72 52.09 13.12 0.69
C ILE A 72 51.81 13.46 2.15
N LEU A 73 52.84 13.89 2.87
CA LEU A 73 52.80 14.08 4.33
C LEU A 73 51.94 15.28 4.77
N PRO A 74 51.50 15.32 6.05
CA PRO A 74 50.74 16.44 6.59
C PRO A 74 51.45 17.79 6.41
N GLY A 75 50.69 18.80 6.00
CA GLY A 75 51.19 20.17 5.79
C GLY A 75 51.99 20.41 4.50
N VAL A 76 52.23 19.37 3.69
CA VAL A 76 52.96 19.43 2.42
C VAL A 76 52.02 19.64 1.23
N THR A 77 52.37 20.50 0.29
CA THR A 77 51.62 20.73 -0.96
C THR A 77 52.32 20.11 -2.17
N LEU A 78 51.61 19.26 -2.91
CA LEU A 78 51.98 18.81 -4.24
C LEU A 78 51.22 19.62 -5.29
N THR A 79 51.94 20.39 -6.11
CA THR A 79 51.38 21.22 -7.18
C THR A 79 51.71 20.65 -8.55
N LEU A 80 50.70 20.44 -9.40
CA LEU A 80 50.86 19.95 -10.77
C LEU A 80 50.63 21.10 -11.76
N GLU A 81 51.53 21.28 -12.72
CA GLU A 81 51.38 22.28 -13.80
C GLU A 81 50.41 21.80 -14.90
N PRO A 82 49.73 22.71 -15.63
CA PRO A 82 48.89 22.36 -16.77
C PRO A 82 49.63 21.50 -17.81
N GLY A 83 49.00 20.41 -18.23
CA GLY A 83 49.60 19.40 -19.13
C GLY A 83 50.60 18.45 -18.45
N ALA A 84 50.67 18.40 -17.12
CA ALA A 84 51.40 17.34 -16.42
C ALA A 84 50.70 15.97 -16.59
N GLU A 85 51.50 14.92 -16.76
CA GLU A 85 51.03 13.54 -16.91
C GLU A 85 51.58 12.70 -15.75
N VAL A 86 50.71 11.88 -15.14
CA VAL A 86 51.00 10.99 -14.01
C VAL A 86 50.63 9.58 -14.42
N ILE A 87 51.62 8.68 -14.41
CA ILE A 87 51.47 7.29 -14.82
C ILE A 87 51.60 6.41 -13.58
N LEU A 88 50.55 5.66 -13.24
CA LEU A 88 50.51 4.81 -12.05
C LEU A 88 50.66 3.33 -12.40
N GLY A 89 51.49 2.61 -11.65
CA GLY A 89 51.62 1.16 -11.76
C GLY A 89 50.36 0.42 -11.28
N PRO A 90 50.16 -0.85 -11.65
CA PRO A 90 49.02 -1.65 -11.20
C PRO A 90 48.88 -1.65 -9.67
N GLY A 91 47.68 -1.38 -9.15
CA GLY A 91 47.39 -1.24 -7.71
C GLY A 91 48.01 -0.02 -7.00
N SER A 92 48.91 0.74 -7.64
CA SER A 92 49.56 1.90 -7.02
C SER A 92 48.54 3.01 -6.72
N SER A 93 48.69 3.64 -5.55
CA SER A 93 47.75 4.65 -5.03
C SER A 93 48.51 5.87 -4.53
N ILE A 94 47.89 7.04 -4.58
CA ILE A 94 48.40 8.29 -4.01
C ILE A 94 47.61 8.55 -2.72
N PHE A 95 48.29 8.53 -1.58
CA PHE A 95 47.75 8.83 -0.27
C PHE A 95 48.15 10.25 0.13
N CYS A 96 47.19 11.11 0.45
CA CYS A 96 47.42 12.52 0.73
C CYS A 96 46.85 12.93 2.10
N GLN A 97 47.77 13.23 3.03
CA GLN A 97 47.48 13.91 4.30
C GLN A 97 47.85 15.41 4.25
N GLY A 98 48.52 15.84 3.19
CA GLY A 98 48.88 17.22 2.91
C GLY A 98 47.84 17.91 2.04
N ARG A 99 48.26 18.38 0.86
CA ARG A 99 47.38 18.98 -0.13
C ARG A 99 47.83 18.63 -1.55
N ILE A 100 46.88 18.37 -2.46
CA ILE A 100 47.13 18.39 -3.91
C ILE A 100 46.47 19.63 -4.54
N LEU A 101 47.23 20.30 -5.40
CA LEU A 101 46.78 21.37 -6.28
C LEU A 101 47.06 20.96 -7.74
N ALA A 102 46.08 20.31 -8.38
CA ALA A 102 46.11 20.01 -9.80
C ALA A 102 45.12 20.94 -10.53
N ALA A 103 45.63 22.05 -11.06
CA ALA A 103 44.83 23.02 -11.82
C ALA A 103 45.34 23.06 -13.26
N GLY A 104 44.76 22.22 -14.12
CA GLY A 104 45.01 22.21 -15.56
C GLY A 104 44.30 23.36 -16.29
N GLU A 105 44.44 23.34 -17.61
CA GLU A 105 43.78 24.25 -18.57
C GLU A 105 42.95 23.42 -19.57
N PRO A 106 41.90 23.94 -20.23
CA PRO A 106 41.06 23.16 -21.14
C PRO A 106 41.81 22.50 -22.31
N ASP A 107 42.82 23.20 -22.84
CA ASP A 107 43.73 22.75 -23.90
C ASP A 107 44.92 21.94 -23.37
N ARG A 108 45.23 22.06 -22.07
CA ARG A 108 46.34 21.40 -21.37
C ARG A 108 45.87 20.71 -20.08
N PRO A 109 45.02 19.67 -20.19
CA PRO A 109 44.52 18.96 -19.02
C PRO A 109 45.63 18.16 -18.34
N ILE A 110 45.54 18.03 -17.02
CA ILE A 110 46.43 17.16 -16.23
C ILE A 110 45.90 15.74 -16.31
N ARG A 111 46.74 14.73 -16.57
CA ARG A 111 46.30 13.35 -16.83
C ARG A 111 46.81 12.38 -15.76
N PHE A 112 45.90 11.57 -15.19
CA PHE A 112 46.20 10.44 -14.32
C PHE A 112 45.73 9.15 -15.01
N ARG A 113 46.67 8.26 -15.34
CA ARG A 113 46.37 7.00 -16.05
C ARG A 113 47.25 5.83 -15.60
N GLY A 114 46.82 4.61 -15.92
CA GLY A 114 47.60 3.39 -15.70
C GLY A 114 48.81 3.25 -16.63
N GLN A 115 49.85 2.58 -16.14
CA GLN A 115 51.05 2.19 -16.91
C GLN A 115 50.79 1.01 -17.86
N SER A 116 49.79 0.18 -17.56
CA SER A 116 49.36 -0.97 -18.37
C SER A 116 47.83 -1.04 -18.39
N GLY A 117 47.27 -2.04 -19.09
CA GLY A 117 45.82 -2.30 -19.07
C GLY A 117 45.27 -2.87 -17.75
N GLN A 118 46.10 -3.00 -16.71
CA GLN A 118 45.68 -3.38 -15.36
C GLN A 118 45.36 -2.12 -14.54
N PRO A 119 44.32 -2.14 -13.68
CA PRO A 119 43.91 -0.94 -12.96
C PRO A 119 44.95 -0.48 -11.94
N TRP A 120 45.14 0.84 -11.86
CA TRP A 120 45.80 1.46 -10.71
C TRP A 120 44.79 1.63 -9.55
N GLY A 121 45.29 1.97 -8.37
CA GLY A 121 44.47 2.18 -7.17
C GLY A 121 43.76 3.52 -7.18
N LYS A 122 43.86 4.28 -6.08
CA LYS A 122 43.09 5.52 -5.85
C LYS A 122 43.97 6.72 -5.50
N ILE A 123 43.44 7.92 -5.69
CA ILE A 123 43.94 9.15 -5.05
C ILE A 123 43.09 9.39 -3.79
N ASP A 124 43.69 9.22 -2.62
CA ASP A 124 43.02 9.13 -1.32
C ASP A 124 43.42 10.33 -0.44
N PHE A 125 42.51 11.29 -0.27
CA PHE A 125 42.69 12.48 0.56
C PHE A 125 42.11 12.22 1.96
N PHE A 126 42.93 12.25 3.00
CA PHE A 126 42.45 11.89 4.35
C PHE A 126 42.99 12.77 5.48
N GLY A 127 42.09 13.20 6.37
CA GLY A 127 42.41 13.96 7.58
C GLY A 127 42.82 15.41 7.31
N THR A 128 42.18 16.08 6.35
CA THR A 128 42.54 17.44 5.91
C THR A 128 41.41 18.47 6.10
N ASP A 129 40.64 18.33 7.20
CA ASP A 129 39.72 19.37 7.70
C ASP A 129 40.51 20.62 8.14
N TYR A 130 40.93 21.43 7.16
CA TYR A 130 41.41 22.78 7.42
C TYR A 130 40.24 23.67 7.84
N PRO A 131 40.42 24.59 8.83
CA PRO A 131 39.50 25.71 9.01
C PRO A 131 39.29 26.43 7.67
N ARG A 132 38.07 26.92 7.40
CA ARG A 132 37.65 27.56 6.13
C ARG A 132 38.57 28.73 5.70
N ASP A 133 39.38 29.22 6.63
CA ASP A 133 39.94 30.56 6.68
C ASP A 133 41.42 30.68 6.24
N SER A 134 42.20 29.59 6.13
CA SER A 134 43.68 29.72 6.17
C SER A 134 44.53 29.10 5.05
N ARG A 135 44.09 28.07 4.31
CA ARG A 135 44.84 27.56 3.13
C ARG A 135 43.99 27.12 1.93
N GLY A 136 42.72 26.76 2.14
CA GLY A 136 41.86 26.14 1.13
C GLY A 136 42.13 24.64 0.94
N GLY A 137 41.11 23.90 0.51
CA GLY A 137 41.16 22.44 0.36
C GLY A 137 41.96 21.92 -0.83
N ASN A 138 41.83 20.61 -1.08
CA ASN A 138 42.39 19.94 -2.25
C ASN A 138 41.64 20.38 -3.52
N LEU A 139 42.37 20.50 -4.64
CA LEU A 139 41.81 20.95 -5.91
C LEU A 139 42.23 20.03 -7.05
N LEU A 140 41.22 19.53 -7.78
CA LEU A 140 41.34 18.94 -9.10
C LEU A 140 40.52 19.78 -10.08
N ARG A 141 41.17 20.44 -11.04
CA ARG A 141 40.50 21.18 -12.11
C ARG A 141 41.11 20.87 -13.47
N HIS A 142 40.28 20.69 -14.49
CA HIS A 142 40.73 20.28 -15.84
C HIS A 142 41.68 19.07 -15.80
N CYS A 143 41.30 18.06 -15.02
CA CYS A 143 42.03 16.80 -14.92
C CYS A 143 41.29 15.68 -15.68
N THR A 144 42.03 14.74 -16.25
CA THR A 144 41.49 13.47 -16.77
C THR A 144 41.98 12.33 -15.86
N ILE A 145 41.04 11.55 -15.31
CA ILE A 145 41.31 10.43 -14.41
C ILE A 145 40.70 9.17 -15.03
N GLU A 146 41.55 8.23 -15.45
CA GLU A 146 41.11 7.03 -16.17
C GLU A 146 41.87 5.75 -15.78
N GLY A 147 41.17 4.61 -15.84
CA GLY A 147 41.76 3.27 -15.67
C GLY A 147 42.17 2.91 -14.24
N GLY A 148 41.58 3.55 -13.21
CA GLY A 148 41.87 3.23 -11.80
C GLY A 148 40.62 3.19 -10.92
N GLN A 149 40.79 3.36 -9.61
CA GLN A 149 39.69 3.42 -8.63
C GLN A 149 39.22 4.87 -8.32
N GLY A 150 39.74 5.85 -9.06
CA GLY A 150 39.31 7.26 -8.97
C GLY A 150 39.89 8.04 -7.78
N VAL A 151 39.11 8.99 -7.28
CA VAL A 151 39.46 9.91 -6.19
C VAL A 151 38.53 9.70 -5.00
N VAL A 152 39.09 9.72 -3.79
CA VAL A 152 38.34 9.52 -2.54
C VAL A 152 38.78 10.56 -1.51
N ALA A 153 37.82 11.25 -0.90
CA ALA A 153 38.03 12.17 0.20
C ALA A 153 37.42 11.59 1.49
N ARG A 154 38.23 11.43 2.55
CA ARG A 154 37.81 10.97 3.89
C ARG A 154 38.13 12.02 4.95
N ALA A 155 37.12 12.58 5.63
CA ALA A 155 37.34 13.66 6.61
C ALA A 155 38.25 14.78 6.04
N SER A 156 37.86 15.28 4.86
CA SER A 156 38.70 16.11 3.99
C SER A 156 37.88 17.19 3.28
N VAL A 157 38.57 18.17 2.69
CA VAL A 157 37.96 19.17 1.80
C VAL A 157 38.49 18.97 0.38
N LEU A 158 37.59 18.72 -0.58
CA LEU A 158 37.94 18.48 -1.99
C LEU A 158 37.02 19.25 -2.94
N THR A 159 37.62 19.98 -3.88
CA THR A 159 36.96 20.61 -5.03
C THR A 159 37.36 19.89 -6.31
N VAL A 160 36.37 19.43 -7.07
CA VAL A 160 36.52 18.74 -8.36
C VAL A 160 35.73 19.50 -9.42
N GLU A 161 36.43 20.21 -10.31
CA GLU A 161 35.83 21.15 -11.26
C GLU A 161 36.25 20.86 -12.71
N GLN A 162 35.31 20.76 -13.65
CA GLN A 162 35.61 20.66 -15.08
C GLN A 162 36.59 19.52 -15.45
N CYS A 163 36.53 18.41 -14.71
CA CYS A 163 37.34 17.20 -14.90
C CYS A 163 36.57 16.13 -15.68
N VAL A 164 37.32 15.17 -16.23
CA VAL A 164 36.81 13.99 -16.93
C VAL A 164 37.19 12.73 -16.15
N PHE A 165 36.20 11.95 -15.75
CA PHE A 165 36.37 10.65 -15.11
C PHE A 165 35.75 9.56 -15.98
N ARG A 166 36.58 8.66 -16.50
CA ARG A 166 36.11 7.62 -17.42
C ARG A 166 36.87 6.32 -17.29
N HIS A 167 36.21 5.20 -17.62
CA HIS A 167 36.83 3.88 -17.64
C HIS A 167 37.53 3.51 -16.31
N ASN A 168 37.03 4.04 -15.19
CA ASN A 168 37.47 3.65 -13.85
C ASN A 168 36.73 2.37 -13.41
N VAL A 169 37.43 1.55 -12.63
CA VAL A 169 37.00 0.21 -12.19
C VAL A 169 36.33 0.21 -10.80
N SER A 170 35.92 1.39 -10.35
CA SER A 170 35.25 1.66 -9.09
C SER A 170 34.64 3.08 -9.17
N THR A 171 33.90 3.52 -8.15
CA THR A 171 33.31 4.86 -8.11
C THR A 171 34.39 5.94 -8.29
N PRO A 172 34.34 6.74 -9.37
CA PRO A 172 35.43 7.63 -9.71
C PRO A 172 35.57 8.85 -8.77
N VAL A 173 34.49 9.27 -8.10
CA VAL A 173 34.52 10.38 -7.11
C VAL A 173 33.76 9.98 -5.85
N ARG A 174 34.46 9.91 -4.71
CA ARG A 174 33.86 9.56 -3.40
C ARG A 174 34.15 10.64 -2.35
N MET A 175 33.10 11.12 -1.69
CA MET A 175 33.14 12.06 -0.58
C MET A 175 32.58 11.36 0.67
N GLU A 176 33.46 10.92 1.55
CA GLU A 176 33.14 10.22 2.80
C GLU A 176 33.45 11.16 3.98
N PHE A 177 32.46 11.54 4.79
CA PHE A 177 32.63 12.45 5.95
C PHE A 177 33.33 13.78 5.58
N SER A 178 33.15 14.24 4.36
CA SER A 178 33.97 15.27 3.70
C SER A 178 33.10 16.39 3.14
N SER A 179 33.64 17.60 3.09
CA SER A 179 32.95 18.75 2.46
C SER A 179 33.58 19.10 1.12
N GLY A 180 32.80 19.69 0.21
CA GLY A 180 33.35 20.00 -1.11
C GLY A 180 32.34 20.34 -2.18
N ARG A 181 32.87 20.51 -3.40
CA ARG A 181 32.08 20.80 -4.61
C ARG A 181 32.54 19.91 -5.76
N ILE A 182 31.59 19.32 -6.46
CA ILE A 182 31.78 18.51 -7.66
C ILE A 182 30.99 19.21 -8.76
N VAL A 183 31.67 20.00 -9.61
CA VAL A 183 31.03 20.95 -10.52
C VAL A 183 31.49 20.80 -11.97
N LYS A 184 30.56 20.78 -12.94
CA LYS A 184 30.86 20.80 -14.39
C LYS A 184 31.73 19.63 -14.89
N ASN A 185 31.70 18.49 -14.21
CA ASN A 185 32.50 17.33 -14.60
C ASN A 185 31.76 16.44 -15.61
N GLN A 186 32.52 15.70 -16.41
CA GLN A 186 32.04 14.59 -17.23
C GLN A 186 32.44 13.27 -16.55
N ILE A 187 31.47 12.45 -16.16
CA ILE A 187 31.70 11.21 -15.41
C ILE A 187 30.97 10.08 -16.14
N TYR A 188 31.70 9.29 -16.94
CA TYR A 188 31.07 8.33 -17.83
C TYR A 188 31.83 7.02 -18.05
N ARG A 189 31.09 5.94 -18.31
CA ARG A 189 31.65 4.58 -18.55
C ARG A 189 32.60 4.12 -17.44
N ASN A 190 32.25 4.41 -16.19
CA ASN A 190 32.89 3.84 -15.00
C ASN A 190 32.02 2.66 -14.52
N SER A 191 32.66 1.62 -13.96
CA SER A 191 31.96 0.41 -13.50
C SER A 191 32.51 -0.04 -12.15
N THR A 192 31.63 -0.37 -11.20
CA THR A 192 32.04 -0.97 -9.91
C THR A 192 32.05 -2.49 -9.91
N GLU A 193 31.84 -3.16 -11.05
CA GLU A 193 31.82 -4.64 -11.15
C GLU A 193 33.12 -5.30 -10.64
N LEU A 194 34.26 -4.60 -10.77
CA LEU A 194 35.57 -5.06 -10.27
C LEU A 194 35.88 -4.62 -8.83
N ASP A 195 35.01 -3.81 -8.21
CA ASP A 195 35.09 -3.33 -6.83
C ASP A 195 33.69 -3.32 -6.20
N ALA A 196 33.02 -4.47 -6.21
CA ALA A 196 31.62 -4.61 -5.78
C ALA A 196 31.38 -4.16 -4.32
N ALA A 197 32.41 -4.21 -3.48
CA ALA A 197 32.36 -3.68 -2.11
C ALA A 197 32.19 -2.15 -2.05
N GLY A 198 32.56 -1.42 -3.12
CA GLY A 198 32.37 0.02 -3.27
C GLY A 198 31.10 0.44 -4.00
N GLY A 199 30.27 -0.48 -4.49
CA GLY A 199 29.19 -0.24 -5.46
C GLY A 199 27.94 0.52 -4.98
N ASN A 200 28.04 1.38 -3.98
CA ASN A 200 26.98 2.34 -3.66
C ASN A 200 27.16 3.62 -4.50
N GLY A 201 27.37 3.52 -5.82
CA GLY A 201 27.67 4.67 -6.68
C GLY A 201 28.51 4.34 -7.92
N GLY A 202 27.93 4.36 -9.12
CA GLY A 202 28.67 4.15 -10.37
C GLY A 202 29.48 5.39 -10.81
N GLY A 203 29.01 6.60 -10.48
CA GLY A 203 29.68 7.87 -10.79
C GLY A 203 30.16 8.64 -9.56
N ILE A 204 29.24 9.04 -8.67
CA ILE A 204 29.56 9.83 -7.47
C ILE A 204 29.00 9.16 -6.21
N VAL A 205 29.80 9.08 -5.15
CA VAL A 205 29.31 8.89 -3.76
C VAL A 205 29.51 10.17 -2.97
N ALA A 206 28.47 10.63 -2.28
CA ALA A 206 28.55 11.60 -1.20
C ALA A 206 27.84 11.04 0.03
N TYR A 207 28.62 10.54 1.00
CA TYR A 207 28.15 10.02 2.29
C TYR A 207 28.74 10.89 3.39
N THR A 208 27.96 11.81 3.97
CA THR A 208 28.55 12.83 4.85
C THR A 208 27.58 13.48 5.86
N ASP A 209 28.19 13.88 6.97
CA ASP A 209 27.71 14.78 8.03
C ASP A 209 28.03 16.27 7.76
N LYS A 210 28.53 16.62 6.56
CA LYS A 210 28.98 17.96 6.16
C LYS A 210 28.27 18.46 4.89
N GLU A 211 28.70 19.62 4.40
CA GLU A 211 28.17 20.28 3.19
C GLU A 211 28.88 19.78 1.91
N VAL A 212 28.13 19.15 1.00
CA VAL A 212 28.60 18.77 -0.34
C VAL A 212 27.63 19.25 -1.42
N CYS A 213 28.16 19.89 -2.46
CA CYS A 213 27.37 20.33 -3.62
C CYS A 213 27.81 19.59 -4.89
N ILE A 214 26.86 18.94 -5.57
CA ILE A 214 27.03 18.24 -6.85
C ILE A 214 26.22 19.01 -7.90
N GLU A 215 26.91 19.72 -8.78
CA GLU A 215 26.32 20.78 -9.62
C GLU A 215 26.76 20.74 -11.10
N GLU A 216 25.80 20.87 -12.03
CA GLU A 216 26.08 21.03 -13.48
C GLU A 216 26.96 19.92 -14.10
N ASN A 217 26.98 18.71 -13.52
CA ASN A 217 27.75 17.58 -14.05
C ASN A 217 26.95 16.80 -15.11
N SER A 218 27.68 16.16 -16.04
CA SER A 218 27.14 15.15 -16.96
C SER A 218 27.62 13.77 -16.51
N ILE A 219 26.69 12.92 -16.06
CA ILE A 219 26.97 11.64 -15.39
C ILE A 219 26.21 10.55 -16.13
N HIS A 220 26.90 9.75 -16.94
CA HIS A 220 26.22 8.84 -17.86
C HIS A 220 26.93 7.55 -18.24
N ASP A 221 26.16 6.56 -18.69
CA ASP A 221 26.67 5.25 -19.10
C ASP A 221 27.56 4.57 -18.01
N ASN A 222 27.33 4.85 -16.72
CA ASN A 222 28.04 4.23 -15.59
C ASN A 222 27.27 3.01 -15.04
N VAL A 223 27.99 2.06 -14.43
CA VAL A 223 27.44 0.82 -13.89
C VAL A 223 27.79 0.68 -12.41
N SER A 224 26.78 0.46 -11.57
CA SER A 224 26.93 0.19 -10.13
C SER A 224 26.48 -1.24 -9.84
N SER A 225 27.43 -2.11 -9.50
CA SER A 225 27.19 -3.49 -9.07
C SER A 225 27.88 -3.81 -7.73
N GLY A 226 27.20 -4.58 -6.85
CA GLY A 226 27.42 -4.53 -5.39
C GLY A 226 27.14 -3.12 -4.83
N GLY A 227 27.18 -2.76 -3.53
CA GLY A 227 27.16 -3.59 -2.32
C GLY A 227 25.80 -3.62 -1.60
N SER A 228 25.30 -2.49 -1.02
CA SER A 228 24.06 -2.47 -0.20
C SER A 228 22.88 -1.71 -0.80
N ASP A 229 23.07 -0.48 -1.30
CA ASP A 229 21.95 0.44 -1.55
C ASP A 229 21.72 0.65 -3.06
N GLY A 230 22.76 1.06 -3.79
CA GLY A 230 22.71 1.31 -5.24
C GLY A 230 23.21 2.71 -5.60
N GLY A 231 22.76 3.26 -6.73
CA GLY A 231 23.18 4.57 -7.25
C GLY A 231 23.98 4.46 -8.55
N GLY A 232 23.35 4.12 -9.68
CA GLY A 232 24.06 3.95 -10.96
C GLY A 232 24.83 5.20 -11.38
N GLY A 233 24.26 6.40 -11.21
CA GLY A 233 24.95 7.68 -11.43
C GLY A 233 25.48 8.30 -10.14
N ILE A 234 24.58 8.64 -9.20
CA ILE A 234 24.89 9.34 -7.95
C ILE A 234 24.31 8.60 -6.75
N TYR A 235 25.07 8.48 -5.68
CA TYR A 235 24.57 8.16 -4.35
C TYR A 235 24.84 9.35 -3.41
N ALA A 236 23.77 9.92 -2.87
CA ALA A 236 23.80 11.06 -1.96
C ALA A 236 23.12 10.69 -0.63
N TYR A 237 23.88 10.70 0.45
CA TYR A 237 23.45 10.35 1.80
C TYR A 237 23.92 11.44 2.77
N ALA A 238 22.99 12.32 3.14
CA ALA A 238 23.16 13.35 4.16
C ALA A 238 22.63 12.82 5.49
N TYR A 239 23.49 12.74 6.51
CA TYR A 239 23.10 12.20 7.82
C TYR A 239 23.54 13.10 8.97
N ASP A 240 22.92 12.90 10.15
CA ASP A 240 23.01 13.77 11.33
C ASP A 240 22.73 15.25 11.03
N ARG A 241 23.76 16.02 10.63
CA ARG A 241 23.70 17.46 10.32
C ARG A 241 24.30 17.79 8.94
N GLY A 242 24.59 16.78 8.12
CA GLY A 242 25.07 16.96 6.77
C GLY A 242 24.03 17.56 5.82
N THR A 243 24.51 18.15 4.74
CA THR A 243 23.69 18.71 3.67
C THR A 243 24.30 18.36 2.32
N VAL A 244 23.61 17.52 1.55
CA VAL A 244 24.01 17.20 0.18
C VAL A 244 22.99 17.80 -0.79
N LEU A 245 23.46 18.73 -1.63
CA LEU A 245 22.68 19.40 -2.66
C LEU A 245 23.10 18.87 -4.04
N VAL A 246 22.19 18.17 -4.71
CA VAL A 246 22.35 17.65 -6.06
C VAL A 246 21.52 18.53 -6.99
N ARG A 247 22.15 19.40 -7.80
CA ARG A 247 21.41 20.33 -8.68
C ARG A 247 21.93 20.51 -10.09
N ALA A 248 21.01 20.79 -11.02
CA ALA A 248 21.33 21.11 -12.43
C ALA A 248 22.19 20.06 -13.16
N ASN A 249 22.24 18.81 -12.67
CA ASN A 249 23.00 17.74 -13.30
C ASN A 249 22.19 17.06 -14.41
N ARG A 250 22.88 16.50 -15.41
CA ARG A 250 22.33 15.55 -16.38
C ARG A 250 22.79 14.15 -16.00
N VAL A 251 21.86 13.28 -15.60
CA VAL A 251 22.14 11.93 -15.10
C VAL A 251 21.40 10.93 -15.97
N PHE A 252 22.10 10.21 -16.85
CA PHE A 252 21.44 9.39 -17.87
C PHE A 252 22.11 8.10 -18.30
N ARG A 253 21.31 7.10 -18.70
CA ARG A 253 21.78 5.76 -19.10
C ARG A 253 22.71 5.07 -18.09
N ASN A 254 22.64 5.45 -16.82
CA ASN A 254 23.34 4.74 -15.76
C ASN A 254 22.52 3.51 -15.34
N THR A 255 23.21 2.45 -14.92
CA THR A 255 22.58 1.19 -14.51
C THR A 255 22.99 0.80 -13.10
N SER A 256 22.05 0.30 -12.29
CA SER A 256 22.34 -0.36 -11.01
C SER A 256 21.63 -1.70 -10.88
N ASP A 257 22.32 -2.69 -10.32
CA ASP A 257 21.76 -4.00 -9.92
C ASP A 257 20.86 -3.93 -8.67
N ARG A 258 20.68 -2.75 -8.06
CA ARG A 258 19.77 -2.52 -6.91
C ARG A 258 18.89 -1.29 -7.09
N HIS A 259 19.11 -0.22 -6.35
CA HIS A 259 18.22 0.95 -6.33
C HIS A 259 18.88 2.20 -6.96
N GLY A 260 18.08 3.18 -7.36
CA GLY A 260 18.55 4.47 -7.85
C GLY A 260 19.41 4.35 -9.11
N GLY A 261 18.80 3.97 -10.24
CA GLY A 261 19.54 3.79 -11.49
C GLY A 261 20.26 5.08 -11.90
N GLY A 262 19.59 6.22 -11.79
CA GLY A 262 20.21 7.54 -11.86
C GLY A 262 20.79 7.99 -10.52
N ILE A 263 19.92 8.21 -9.52
CA ILE A 263 20.28 8.84 -8.24
C ILE A 263 19.69 8.05 -7.06
N VAL A 264 20.44 7.94 -5.96
CA VAL A 264 19.95 7.62 -4.61
C VAL A 264 20.09 8.86 -3.72
N ALA A 265 19.07 9.18 -2.92
CA ALA A 265 18.99 10.39 -2.11
C ALA A 265 18.39 10.13 -0.71
N TYR A 266 19.21 10.19 0.34
CA TYR A 266 18.78 10.11 1.75
C TYR A 266 19.03 11.43 2.47
N GLY A 267 17.97 12.10 2.95
CA GLY A 267 18.09 13.39 3.66
C GLY A 267 18.55 14.57 2.79
N CYS A 268 18.57 14.39 1.46
CA CYS A 268 19.20 15.31 0.50
C CYS A 268 18.21 16.30 -0.14
N GLU A 269 18.74 17.35 -0.75
CA GLU A 269 18.02 18.19 -1.70
C GLU A 269 18.42 17.84 -3.14
N VAL A 270 17.44 17.43 -3.94
CA VAL A 270 17.62 17.10 -5.37
C VAL A 270 16.82 18.13 -6.17
N ARG A 271 17.51 19.10 -6.82
CA ARG A 271 16.85 20.23 -7.50
C ARG A 271 17.21 20.40 -8.98
N GLN A 272 16.23 20.60 -9.85
CA GLN A 272 16.45 21.03 -11.25
C GLN A 272 17.39 20.10 -12.06
N ASN A 273 17.45 18.81 -11.72
CA ASN A 273 18.25 17.83 -12.47
C ASN A 273 17.42 17.23 -13.62
N TRP A 274 18.09 16.85 -14.71
CA TRP A 274 17.50 16.06 -15.79
C TRP A 274 18.00 14.61 -15.68
N ILE A 275 17.10 13.72 -15.30
CA ILE A 275 17.38 12.33 -14.91
C ILE A 275 16.65 11.41 -15.90
N PHE A 276 17.34 10.78 -16.84
CA PHE A 276 16.67 10.11 -17.95
C PHE A 276 17.32 8.82 -18.47
N GLU A 277 16.52 7.90 -19.01
CA GLU A 277 16.99 6.61 -19.56
C GLU A 277 17.82 5.75 -18.59
N ASN A 278 17.77 5.99 -17.28
CA ASN A 278 18.50 5.18 -16.29
C ASN A 278 17.73 3.92 -15.92
N ARG A 279 18.44 2.87 -15.52
CA ARG A 279 17.86 1.56 -15.17
C ARG A 279 18.30 1.09 -13.78
N ALA A 280 17.36 0.61 -12.98
CA ALA A 280 17.62 -0.10 -11.73
C ALA A 280 16.96 -1.48 -11.78
N GLU A 281 17.59 -2.54 -11.29
CA GLU A 281 16.91 -3.85 -11.21
C GLU A 281 15.91 -3.90 -10.05
N GLY A 282 16.16 -3.16 -8.96
CA GLY A 282 15.30 -3.04 -7.79
C GLY A 282 14.30 -1.89 -7.87
N SER A 283 14.71 -0.66 -7.53
CA SER A 283 13.73 0.44 -7.36
C SER A 283 14.27 1.85 -7.58
N GLY A 284 13.42 2.77 -8.04
CA GLY A 284 13.83 4.14 -8.32
C GLY A 284 14.73 4.19 -9.55
N GLY A 285 14.19 3.92 -10.74
CA GLY A 285 15.00 3.85 -11.96
C GLY A 285 15.71 5.16 -12.24
N GLY A 286 14.98 6.27 -12.16
CA GLY A 286 15.56 7.61 -12.16
C GLY A 286 16.14 7.98 -10.79
N LEU A 287 15.29 7.96 -9.76
CA LEU A 287 15.62 8.39 -8.40
C LEU A 287 15.04 7.44 -7.34
N TYR A 288 15.82 7.08 -6.33
CA TYR A 288 15.37 6.45 -5.09
C TYR A 288 15.57 7.45 -3.95
N ALA A 289 14.50 7.81 -3.24
CA ALA A 289 14.51 8.91 -2.29
C ALA A 289 13.86 8.57 -0.94
N VAL A 290 14.54 8.93 0.15
CA VAL A 290 14.08 8.74 1.53
C VAL A 290 14.34 10.01 2.33
N SER A 291 13.29 10.57 2.95
CA SER A 291 13.35 11.82 3.71
C SER A 291 13.99 13.00 2.94
N ALA A 292 13.78 13.05 1.62
CA ALA A 292 14.44 13.99 0.72
C ALA A 292 13.47 15.07 0.19
N ARG A 293 14.02 16.21 -0.25
CA ARG A 293 13.29 17.23 -1.02
C ARG A 293 13.65 17.14 -2.50
N ILE A 294 12.64 16.92 -3.34
CA ILE A 294 12.78 16.63 -4.76
C ILE A 294 12.01 17.72 -5.50
N GLU A 295 12.72 18.68 -6.11
CA GLU A 295 12.12 19.90 -6.61
C GLU A 295 12.59 20.34 -8.01
N GLY A 296 11.67 20.67 -8.92
CA GLY A 296 12.05 21.20 -10.24
C GLY A 296 12.70 20.17 -11.18
N ASN A 297 12.74 18.88 -10.83
CA ASN A 297 13.47 17.88 -11.61
C ASN A 297 12.64 17.37 -12.78
N ARG A 298 13.36 16.87 -13.79
CA ARG A 298 12.81 16.26 -14.99
C ARG A 298 13.26 14.81 -15.07
N ILE A 299 12.33 13.89 -14.81
CA ILE A 299 12.57 12.46 -14.58
C ILE A 299 11.89 11.68 -15.71
N GLU A 300 12.65 11.14 -16.67
CA GLU A 300 12.07 10.67 -17.93
C GLU A 300 12.59 9.33 -18.44
N ARG A 301 11.66 8.46 -18.88
CA ARG A 301 12.00 7.19 -19.55
C ARG A 301 12.96 6.30 -18.76
N ASN A 302 12.95 6.43 -17.44
CA ASN A 302 13.71 5.58 -16.54
C ASN A 302 12.93 4.29 -16.22
N SER A 303 13.67 3.27 -15.79
CA SER A 303 13.24 1.87 -15.75
C SER A 303 13.62 1.24 -14.40
N ALA A 304 12.65 0.67 -13.67
CA ALA A 304 12.94 -0.16 -12.48
C ALA A 304 11.83 -1.17 -12.17
N ALA A 305 12.09 -2.23 -11.41
CA ALA A 305 11.01 -3.12 -10.98
C ALA A 305 9.93 -2.36 -10.18
N ARG A 306 10.33 -1.37 -9.35
CA ARG A 306 9.40 -0.47 -8.63
C ARG A 306 9.80 1.00 -8.70
N GLY A 307 8.83 1.89 -8.97
CA GLY A 307 9.10 3.32 -9.05
C GLY A 307 10.04 3.64 -10.22
N GLY A 308 9.55 3.44 -11.45
CA GLY A 308 10.37 3.55 -12.67
C GLY A 308 11.08 4.89 -12.78
N GLY A 309 10.34 5.98 -12.63
CA GLY A 309 10.88 7.32 -12.45
C GLY A 309 11.43 7.52 -11.05
N LEU A 310 10.57 7.35 -10.05
CA LEU A 310 10.85 7.65 -8.65
C LEU A 310 10.28 6.60 -7.70
N LEU A 311 11.08 6.18 -6.71
CA LEU A 311 10.56 5.64 -5.44
C LEU A 311 10.79 6.69 -4.34
N ALA A 312 9.74 7.00 -3.57
CA ALA A 312 9.79 8.01 -2.51
C ALA A 312 9.21 7.51 -1.17
N GLU A 313 9.99 7.69 -0.11
CA GLU A 313 9.59 7.47 1.28
C GLU A 313 9.70 8.77 2.09
N ASN A 314 8.66 9.13 2.85
CA ASN A 314 8.63 10.29 3.76
C ASN A 314 9.20 11.59 3.14
N SER A 315 8.97 11.80 1.85
CA SER A 315 9.67 12.80 1.03
C SER A 315 8.73 13.89 0.51
N ILE A 316 9.30 15.03 0.12
CA ILE A 316 8.57 16.17 -0.45
C ILE A 316 8.89 16.27 -1.94
N LEU A 317 7.88 16.07 -2.77
CA LEU A 317 7.95 16.11 -4.24
C LEU A 317 7.19 17.35 -4.72
N GLU A 318 7.91 18.36 -5.19
CA GLU A 318 7.32 19.63 -5.63
C GLU A 318 7.80 20.05 -7.03
N ARG A 319 6.90 20.37 -7.95
CA ARG A 319 7.27 20.93 -9.27
C ARG A 319 8.20 20.04 -10.09
N ASN A 320 7.97 18.73 -10.14
CA ASN A 320 8.73 17.82 -11.01
C ASN A 320 7.92 17.39 -12.25
N ALA A 321 8.59 17.21 -13.39
CA ALA A 321 8.04 16.58 -14.58
C ALA A 321 8.49 15.11 -14.63
N ILE A 322 7.55 14.17 -14.59
CA ILE A 322 7.78 12.73 -14.48
C ILE A 322 7.09 12.05 -15.67
N VAL A 323 7.88 11.73 -16.71
CA VAL A 323 7.33 11.45 -18.06
C VAL A 323 7.86 10.15 -18.67
N GLY A 324 6.96 9.28 -19.12
CA GLY A 324 7.30 8.10 -19.91
C GLY A 324 8.13 7.03 -19.17
N ASN A 325 8.18 7.06 -17.84
CA ASN A 325 8.92 6.10 -17.03
C ASN A 325 8.13 4.81 -16.83
N THR A 326 8.82 3.70 -16.63
CA THR A 326 8.22 2.36 -16.66
C THR A 326 8.62 1.49 -15.46
N SER A 327 7.68 0.69 -14.95
CA SER A 327 7.94 -0.31 -13.90
C SER A 327 7.37 -1.70 -14.18
N ASP A 328 7.52 -2.63 -13.25
CA ASP A 328 6.70 -3.84 -13.26
C ASP A 328 5.23 -3.49 -12.96
N PRO A 329 4.25 -4.32 -13.39
CA PRO A 329 2.84 -4.10 -13.07
C PRO A 329 2.58 -4.04 -11.55
N GLY A 330 1.76 -3.09 -11.09
CA GLY A 330 1.47 -2.91 -9.66
C GLY A 330 2.49 -2.08 -8.89
N GLN A 331 3.51 -1.51 -9.56
CA GLN A 331 4.69 -0.93 -8.91
C GLN A 331 5.01 0.53 -9.31
N GLY A 332 4.12 1.21 -10.04
CA GLY A 332 4.21 2.66 -10.30
C GLY A 332 5.35 3.04 -11.25
N GLY A 333 5.04 3.17 -12.54
CA GLY A 333 5.99 3.57 -13.57
C GLY A 333 6.59 4.95 -13.30
N GLY A 334 5.76 5.92 -12.89
CA GLY A 334 6.21 7.28 -12.58
C GLY A 334 6.69 7.41 -11.15
N LEU A 335 5.82 7.06 -10.19
CA LEU A 335 6.08 7.14 -8.76
C LEU A 335 5.55 5.91 -8.01
N TYR A 336 6.40 5.30 -7.19
CA TYR A 336 5.97 4.48 -6.05
C TYR A 336 6.22 5.24 -4.75
N CYS A 337 5.18 5.51 -3.99
CA CYS A 337 5.24 6.35 -2.79
C CYS A 337 4.77 5.59 -1.55
N PHE A 338 5.49 5.71 -0.44
CA PHE A 338 5.08 5.18 0.85
C PHE A 338 5.46 6.12 2.03
N GLY A 339 4.90 5.82 3.20
CA GLY A 339 5.00 6.69 4.37
C GLY A 339 4.22 8.01 4.21
N GLU A 340 4.67 9.04 4.91
CA GLU A 340 4.01 10.35 5.05
C GLU A 340 4.56 11.39 4.06
N SER A 341 4.63 11.02 2.78
CA SER A 341 5.13 11.89 1.72
C SER A 341 4.11 12.98 1.31
N ARG A 342 4.61 14.10 0.79
CA ARG A 342 3.82 15.18 0.19
C ARG A 342 4.15 15.30 -1.29
N VAL A 343 3.16 15.12 -2.15
CA VAL A 343 3.31 15.14 -3.61
C VAL A 343 2.41 16.24 -4.19
N HIS A 344 3.02 17.37 -4.54
CA HIS A 344 2.29 18.59 -4.90
C HIS A 344 2.88 19.34 -6.09
N GLY A 345 2.05 19.85 -7.00
CA GLY A 345 2.53 20.64 -8.13
C GLY A 345 3.37 19.86 -9.14
N ASN A 346 3.23 18.53 -9.24
CA ASN A 346 4.01 17.72 -10.19
C ASN A 346 3.19 17.39 -11.44
N THR A 347 3.89 17.06 -12.53
CA THR A 347 3.28 16.64 -13.80
C THR A 347 3.70 15.21 -14.13
N PHE A 348 2.73 14.30 -14.16
CA PHE A 348 2.89 12.89 -14.50
C PHE A 348 2.25 12.61 -15.86
N VAL A 349 3.04 12.14 -16.83
CA VAL A 349 2.58 11.95 -18.22
C VAL A 349 3.09 10.61 -18.77
N GLU A 350 2.18 9.74 -19.21
CA GLU A 350 2.46 8.49 -19.92
C GLU A 350 3.47 7.55 -19.24
N ASN A 351 3.54 7.57 -17.90
CA ASN A 351 4.26 6.54 -17.15
C ASN A 351 3.40 5.26 -17.07
N GLY A 352 4.03 4.08 -17.08
CA GLY A 352 3.32 2.80 -17.13
C GLY A 352 4.19 1.59 -16.82
N SER A 353 3.97 0.46 -17.51
CA SER A 353 4.76 -0.76 -17.31
C SER A 353 5.74 -1.05 -18.45
N HIS A 354 6.79 -1.81 -18.15
CA HIS A 354 7.59 -2.52 -19.15
C HIS A 354 6.82 -3.68 -19.81
N ALA A 355 5.81 -4.22 -19.11
CA ALA A 355 4.98 -5.32 -19.61
C ALA A 355 4.01 -4.83 -20.70
N PRO A 356 3.45 -5.75 -21.53
CA PRO A 356 2.37 -5.42 -22.46
C PRO A 356 1.08 -4.95 -21.77
N GLU A 357 0.92 -5.30 -20.49
CA GLU A 357 -0.23 -4.91 -19.67
C GLU A 357 -0.19 -3.41 -19.30
N PRO A 358 -1.36 -2.74 -19.19
CA PRO A 358 -1.41 -1.35 -18.79
C PRO A 358 -0.96 -1.16 -17.33
N GLY A 359 0.23 -0.58 -17.13
CA GLY A 359 0.74 -0.24 -15.79
C GLY A 359 0.10 1.00 -15.16
N GLU A 360 0.58 1.36 -13.97
CA GLU A 360 0.12 2.52 -13.22
C GLU A 360 1.14 3.67 -13.26
N SER A 361 0.68 4.92 -13.36
CA SER A 361 1.57 6.08 -13.29
C SER A 361 2.04 6.35 -11.85
N VAL A 362 1.12 6.32 -10.88
CA VAL A 362 1.39 6.55 -9.46
C VAL A 362 0.84 5.39 -8.61
N VAL A 363 1.65 4.89 -7.67
CA VAL A 363 1.23 3.94 -6.62
C VAL A 363 1.48 4.55 -5.25
N VAL A 364 0.48 4.49 -4.35
CA VAL A 364 0.57 5.01 -2.98
C VAL A 364 0.34 3.91 -1.95
N SER A 365 1.25 3.81 -0.97
CA SER A 365 1.26 2.81 0.10
C SER A 365 1.59 3.46 1.44
N GLY A 366 0.78 4.42 1.89
CA GLY A 366 0.95 5.11 3.17
C GLY A 366 0.04 6.34 3.31
N ASN A 367 0.24 7.13 4.36
CA ASN A 367 -0.50 8.37 4.65
C ASN A 367 -0.01 9.56 3.79
N THR A 368 0.22 9.31 2.49
CA THR A 368 0.67 10.34 1.55
C THR A 368 -0.43 11.37 1.28
N VAL A 369 -0.06 12.60 0.93
CA VAL A 369 -0.97 13.60 0.37
C VAL A 369 -0.56 13.89 -1.07
N LEU A 370 -1.50 13.74 -2.01
CA LEU A 370 -1.27 13.86 -3.45
C LEU A 370 -2.19 14.93 -4.02
N THR A 371 -1.85 16.22 -3.91
CA THR A 371 -2.79 17.31 -4.29
C THR A 371 -2.17 18.32 -5.24
N GLY A 372 -2.97 18.87 -6.16
CA GLY A 372 -2.49 19.89 -7.11
C GLY A 372 -1.45 19.37 -8.12
N ASN A 373 -1.62 18.15 -8.65
CA ASN A 373 -0.74 17.56 -9.67
C ASN A 373 -1.49 17.39 -11.00
N ASN A 374 -0.77 17.35 -12.13
CA ASN A 374 -1.30 16.91 -13.42
C ASN A 374 -1.07 15.40 -13.56
N LEU A 375 -2.14 14.60 -13.60
CA LEU A 375 -2.10 13.13 -13.67
C LEU A 375 -2.68 12.65 -15.01
N LEU A 376 -1.80 12.37 -15.99
CA LEU A 376 -2.20 11.95 -17.33
C LEU A 376 -1.63 10.58 -17.69
N ALA A 377 -2.52 9.59 -17.76
CA ALA A 377 -2.27 8.27 -18.31
C ALA A 377 -3.21 8.02 -19.50
N SER A 378 -2.68 7.90 -20.72
CA SER A 378 -3.47 7.46 -21.88
C SER A 378 -3.73 5.96 -21.89
N ARG A 379 -2.89 5.18 -21.16
CA ARG A 379 -3.00 3.74 -20.97
C ARG A 379 -2.83 3.42 -19.49
N GLY A 380 -3.65 2.51 -18.97
CA GLY A 380 -3.58 2.05 -17.59
C GLY A 380 -4.08 3.08 -16.58
N LEU A 381 -3.66 2.91 -15.33
CA LEU A 381 -4.18 3.68 -14.19
C LEU A 381 -3.34 4.95 -13.97
N ALA A 382 -4.01 6.05 -13.65
CA ALA A 382 -3.34 7.25 -13.16
C ALA A 382 -2.84 7.05 -11.72
N LEU A 383 -3.62 6.37 -10.88
CA LEU A 383 -3.34 6.14 -9.47
C LEU A 383 -3.83 4.75 -9.01
N ARG A 384 -3.02 4.07 -8.20
CA ARG A 384 -3.43 2.88 -7.42
C ARG A 384 -3.03 3.06 -5.96
N VAL A 385 -3.93 2.74 -5.04
CA VAL A 385 -3.60 2.64 -3.61
C VAL A 385 -3.31 1.20 -3.20
N ARG A 386 -2.50 1.04 -2.15
CA ARG A 386 -2.17 -0.24 -1.50
C ARG A 386 -2.33 -0.20 0.02
N THR A 387 -2.92 0.88 0.54
CA THR A 387 -3.35 1.00 1.94
C THR A 387 -4.58 0.13 2.18
N HIS A 388 -4.75 -0.39 3.41
CA HIS A 388 -5.90 -1.21 3.79
C HIS A 388 -7.19 -0.38 3.89
N ALA A 389 -8.37 -0.98 3.69
CA ALA A 389 -9.68 -0.30 3.69
C ALA A 389 -10.09 0.43 4.98
N LEU A 390 -9.45 0.09 6.10
CA LEU A 390 -9.61 0.77 7.40
C LEU A 390 -8.57 1.87 7.65
N SER A 391 -7.69 2.14 6.67
CA SER A 391 -6.75 3.27 6.73
C SER A 391 -7.47 4.59 6.52
N LYS A 392 -6.83 5.70 6.91
CA LYS A 392 -7.28 7.04 6.51
C LYS A 392 -7.35 7.13 4.97
N ASP A 393 -8.45 7.66 4.44
CA ASP A 393 -8.60 7.94 3.01
C ASP A 393 -7.43 8.77 2.46
N LEU A 394 -6.98 8.46 1.25
CA LEU A 394 -5.97 9.24 0.54
C LEU A 394 -6.57 10.56 0.04
N ASP A 395 -6.01 11.70 0.46
CA ASP A 395 -6.34 13.00 -0.13
C ASP A 395 -5.68 13.12 -1.51
N ALA A 396 -6.54 13.11 -2.54
CA ALA A 396 -6.19 13.28 -3.94
C ALA A 396 -6.95 14.45 -4.59
N SER A 397 -7.36 15.43 -3.78
CA SER A 397 -8.05 16.64 -4.22
C SER A 397 -7.14 17.58 -5.03
N ASP A 398 -7.71 18.62 -5.66
CA ASP A 398 -6.99 19.64 -6.45
C ASP A 398 -6.17 19.14 -7.67
N ASN A 399 -6.09 17.84 -7.95
CA ASN A 399 -5.38 17.29 -9.11
C ASN A 399 -6.16 17.52 -10.43
N PHE A 400 -5.44 17.64 -11.55
CA PHE A 400 -6.01 17.59 -12.89
C PHE A 400 -5.78 16.20 -13.50
N TRP A 401 -6.87 15.47 -13.78
CA TRP A 401 -6.82 14.07 -14.26
C TRP A 401 -6.83 13.93 -15.79
N GLY A 402 -6.52 15.01 -16.53
CA GLY A 402 -6.61 15.03 -18.01
C GLY A 402 -8.04 15.02 -18.58
N THR A 403 -9.06 15.09 -17.73
CA THR A 403 -10.48 15.02 -18.13
C THR A 403 -11.38 15.74 -17.12
N ARG A 404 -12.57 16.17 -17.56
CA ARG A 404 -13.67 16.67 -16.70
C ARG A 404 -14.78 15.63 -16.50
N ASP A 405 -14.69 14.53 -17.23
CA ASP A 405 -15.61 13.40 -17.15
C ASP A 405 -15.22 12.55 -15.94
N GLU A 406 -15.96 12.73 -14.85
CA GLU A 406 -15.71 12.08 -13.56
C GLU A 406 -15.67 10.55 -13.64
N LYS A 407 -16.46 9.94 -14.53
CA LYS A 407 -16.41 8.49 -14.71
C LYS A 407 -15.03 8.07 -15.20
N LYS A 408 -14.45 8.83 -16.14
CA LYS A 408 -13.07 8.59 -16.62
C LYS A 408 -11.99 8.92 -15.58
N ILE A 409 -12.32 9.63 -14.50
CA ILE A 409 -11.42 9.83 -13.35
C ILE A 409 -11.46 8.56 -12.50
N LEU A 410 -12.66 8.08 -12.16
CA LEU A 410 -12.86 6.83 -11.42
C LEU A 410 -12.24 5.63 -12.16
N ASP A 411 -12.53 5.47 -13.46
CA ASP A 411 -11.95 4.42 -14.33
C ASP A 411 -10.40 4.47 -14.45
N ARG A 412 -9.74 5.51 -13.89
CA ARG A 412 -8.26 5.69 -13.85
C ARG A 412 -7.67 5.52 -12.46
N ILE A 413 -8.50 5.30 -11.45
CA ILE A 413 -8.11 5.05 -10.07
C ILE A 413 -8.33 3.56 -9.80
N HIS A 414 -7.51 2.99 -8.92
CA HIS A 414 -7.72 1.64 -8.39
C HIS A 414 -7.63 1.70 -6.87
N ASP A 415 -8.79 1.68 -6.23
CA ASP A 415 -8.97 1.89 -4.80
C ASP A 415 -10.06 0.97 -4.23
N TRP A 416 -10.65 1.36 -3.11
CA TRP A 416 -11.79 0.69 -2.49
C TRP A 416 -12.97 0.38 -3.44
N PHE A 417 -13.18 1.14 -4.51
CA PHE A 417 -14.28 0.90 -5.43
C PHE A 417 -14.09 -0.37 -6.29
N GLU A 418 -12.84 -0.72 -6.58
CA GLU A 418 -12.46 -1.94 -7.32
C GLU A 418 -12.16 -3.12 -6.39
N ASP A 419 -11.57 -2.88 -5.21
CA ASP A 419 -11.21 -3.89 -4.22
C ASP A 419 -11.57 -3.41 -2.80
N SER A 420 -12.54 -4.08 -2.16
CA SER A 420 -13.07 -3.65 -0.86
C SER A 420 -12.07 -3.69 0.29
N GLU A 421 -10.90 -4.31 0.11
CA GLU A 421 -9.82 -4.38 1.10
C GLU A 421 -8.79 -3.24 0.96
N LEU A 422 -8.91 -2.40 -0.07
CA LEU A 422 -8.10 -1.19 -0.29
C LEU A 422 -8.71 0.09 0.32
N GLY A 423 -7.86 1.08 0.60
CA GLY A 423 -8.29 2.42 1.05
C GLY A 423 -9.07 3.21 -0.01
N ILE A 424 -9.81 4.24 0.42
CA ILE A 424 -10.55 5.13 -0.49
C ILE A 424 -9.66 6.30 -0.95
N VAL A 425 -9.78 6.71 -2.21
CA VAL A 425 -9.16 7.91 -2.78
C VAL A 425 -10.18 9.04 -2.86
N ASN A 426 -9.95 10.10 -2.09
CA ASN A 426 -10.73 11.33 -2.14
C ASN A 426 -10.22 12.25 -3.27
N TRP A 427 -10.63 11.95 -4.51
CA TRP A 427 -10.28 12.72 -5.72
C TRP A 427 -11.27 13.85 -6.04
N LYS A 428 -12.45 13.88 -5.39
CA LYS A 428 -13.44 14.96 -5.53
C LYS A 428 -12.83 16.31 -5.13
N GLY A 429 -13.26 17.38 -5.79
CA GLY A 429 -12.54 18.67 -5.76
C GLY A 429 -11.35 18.71 -6.73
N PHE A 430 -11.30 17.83 -7.72
CA PHE A 430 -10.34 17.85 -8.82
C PHE A 430 -10.44 19.15 -9.65
N ARG A 431 -9.33 19.52 -10.29
CA ARG A 431 -9.26 20.69 -11.17
C ARG A 431 -9.78 20.37 -12.57
N SER A 432 -10.50 21.32 -13.15
CA SER A 432 -11.07 21.22 -14.49
C SER A 432 -10.09 21.60 -15.61
N GLU A 433 -8.92 22.12 -15.26
CA GLU A 433 -7.86 22.60 -16.16
C GLU A 433 -6.48 22.25 -15.59
N TRP A 434 -5.45 22.38 -16.44
CA TRP A 434 -4.05 22.11 -16.10
C TRP A 434 -3.60 22.92 -14.88
N VAL A 435 -2.88 22.27 -13.96
CA VAL A 435 -2.26 22.93 -12.80
C VAL A 435 -1.07 23.74 -13.29
N ALA A 436 -1.21 25.07 -13.33
CA ALA A 436 -0.25 25.98 -13.95
C ALA A 436 1.05 26.15 -13.16
N GLU A 437 1.03 25.83 -11.86
CA GLU A 437 2.21 25.85 -10.98
C GLU A 437 3.11 24.61 -11.17
N ALA A 438 2.64 23.61 -11.92
CA ALA A 438 3.34 22.36 -12.21
C ALA A 438 4.01 22.41 -13.59
N PRO A 439 5.28 21.98 -13.73
CA PRO A 439 6.03 22.14 -14.97
C PRO A 439 5.37 21.48 -16.18
N LEU A 440 5.61 22.06 -17.34
CA LEU A 440 5.24 21.46 -18.62
C LEU A 440 6.11 20.22 -18.93
N PRO A 441 5.51 19.17 -19.50
CA PRO A 441 6.25 18.03 -20.03
C PRO A 441 6.90 18.41 -21.37
N PRO A 442 7.92 17.67 -21.83
CA PRO A 442 8.42 17.82 -23.19
C PRO A 442 7.41 17.32 -24.23
N PRO A 443 7.60 17.66 -25.51
CA PRO A 443 6.94 16.99 -26.61
C PRO A 443 7.14 15.47 -26.58
N ILE A 444 6.04 14.74 -26.77
CA ILE A 444 5.98 13.27 -26.75
C ILE A 444 5.68 12.75 -28.17
N GLY A 445 5.91 11.45 -28.41
CA GLY A 445 5.60 10.84 -29.72
C GLY A 445 6.36 11.43 -30.91
N LEU A 446 7.54 12.02 -30.68
CA LEU A 446 8.29 12.75 -31.70
C LEU A 446 8.73 11.83 -32.85
N LEU A 447 8.30 12.17 -34.07
CA LEU A 447 8.63 11.49 -35.32
C LEU A 447 9.32 12.48 -36.26
N VAL A 448 10.44 12.07 -36.87
CA VAL A 448 11.24 12.89 -37.78
C VAL A 448 11.46 12.15 -39.09
N ARG A 449 11.23 12.80 -40.23
CA ARG A 449 11.42 12.22 -41.58
C ARG A 449 11.99 13.23 -42.56
N ALA A 450 12.76 12.74 -43.53
CA ALA A 450 13.13 13.53 -44.71
C ALA A 450 11.96 13.57 -45.72
N GLU A 451 11.62 14.77 -46.18
CA GLU A 451 10.65 15.03 -47.26
C GLU A 451 11.36 15.82 -48.38
N GLY A 452 11.98 15.11 -49.34
CA GLY A 452 12.69 15.75 -50.45
C GLY A 452 13.92 16.55 -50.00
N ASP A 453 13.86 17.88 -50.13
CA ASP A 453 14.86 18.85 -49.67
C ASP A 453 14.61 19.36 -48.23
N ARG A 454 13.63 18.79 -47.53
CA ARG A 454 13.15 19.24 -46.21
C ARG A 454 13.20 18.13 -45.17
N ILE A 455 13.04 18.54 -43.91
CA ILE A 455 12.81 17.65 -42.78
C ILE A 455 11.45 17.99 -42.19
N ALA A 456 10.57 17.00 -42.08
CA ALA A 456 9.29 17.10 -41.43
C ALA A 456 9.32 16.42 -40.06
N LEU A 457 8.76 17.09 -39.06
CA LEU A 457 8.65 16.64 -37.69
C LEU A 457 7.18 16.61 -37.29
N TRP A 458 6.77 15.60 -36.53
CA TRP A 458 5.47 15.50 -35.88
C TRP A 458 5.67 15.17 -34.42
N TRP A 459 4.81 15.68 -33.54
CA TRP A 459 4.83 15.37 -32.12
C TRP A 459 3.43 15.46 -31.55
N ASP A 460 3.19 14.71 -30.49
CA ASP A 460 2.02 14.83 -29.65
C ASP A 460 2.33 15.73 -28.45
N TYR A 461 1.27 16.25 -27.83
CA TYR A 461 1.39 17.05 -26.61
C TYR A 461 0.15 16.86 -25.72
N PRO A 462 0.31 16.75 -24.39
CA PRO A 462 -0.80 16.50 -23.48
C PRO A 462 -1.94 17.50 -23.60
N SER A 463 -3.17 16.98 -23.64
CA SER A 463 -4.39 17.78 -23.72
C SER A 463 -4.57 18.64 -22.47
N GLY A 464 -4.71 19.95 -22.65
CA GLY A 464 -4.87 20.92 -21.54
C GLY A 464 -3.58 21.66 -21.19
N ALA A 465 -2.42 21.08 -21.46
CA ALA A 465 -1.15 21.77 -21.37
C ALA A 465 -1.06 22.85 -22.46
N ARG A 466 -0.69 24.08 -22.08
CA ARG A 466 -0.64 25.24 -22.97
C ARG A 466 0.77 25.86 -22.96
N PRO A 467 1.70 25.36 -23.79
CA PRO A 467 2.97 26.04 -23.97
C PRO A 467 2.74 27.36 -24.70
N ARG A 468 3.64 28.33 -24.51
CA ARG A 468 3.62 29.61 -25.23
C ARG A 468 3.92 29.42 -26.72
N ALA A 469 4.87 28.53 -27.00
CA ALA A 469 5.31 28.08 -28.32
C ALA A 469 6.06 26.75 -28.15
N PHE A 470 6.39 26.08 -29.25
CA PHE A 470 7.46 25.07 -29.26
C PHE A 470 8.73 25.68 -29.84
N ARG A 471 9.91 25.30 -29.34
CA ARG A 471 11.21 25.66 -29.92
C ARG A 471 11.84 24.44 -30.54
N LEU A 472 12.04 24.45 -31.86
CA LEU A 472 12.85 23.44 -32.53
C LEU A 472 14.27 23.99 -32.68
N ALA A 473 15.20 23.45 -31.90
CA ALA A 473 16.61 23.80 -31.97
C ALA A 473 17.44 22.66 -32.60
N TRP A 474 18.54 22.99 -33.26
CA TRP A 474 19.48 22.03 -33.84
C TRP A 474 20.93 22.47 -33.76
N SER A 475 21.84 21.50 -33.60
CA SER A 475 23.28 21.71 -33.42
C SER A 475 24.10 20.60 -34.10
N ALA A 476 25.37 20.87 -34.38
CA ALA A 476 26.34 19.88 -34.83
C ALA A 476 26.80 18.91 -33.71
N SER A 477 26.44 19.19 -32.45
CA SER A 477 26.73 18.33 -31.30
C SER A 477 25.44 17.92 -30.57
N ARG A 478 25.43 16.73 -29.96
CA ARG A 478 24.35 16.31 -29.04
C ARG A 478 24.27 17.15 -27.76
N GLU A 479 25.28 17.97 -27.51
CA GLU A 479 25.39 18.85 -26.33
C GLU A 479 24.86 20.27 -26.58
N PHE A 480 24.51 20.63 -27.82
CA PHE A 480 23.92 21.93 -28.19
C PHE A 480 24.76 23.17 -27.80
N GLU A 481 26.09 23.05 -27.77
CA GLU A 481 27.02 24.15 -27.44
C GLU A 481 26.85 25.39 -28.32
N GLN A 482 26.49 25.18 -29.59
CA GLN A 482 26.05 26.20 -30.52
C GLN A 482 24.83 25.66 -31.27
N GLU A 483 23.67 26.28 -31.08
CA GLU A 483 22.42 25.87 -31.72
C GLU A 483 21.81 26.97 -32.58
N THR A 484 21.06 26.57 -33.60
CA THR A 484 20.09 27.41 -34.29
C THR A 484 18.70 26.98 -33.84
N ALA A 485 17.79 27.93 -33.62
CA ALA A 485 16.45 27.64 -33.11
C ALA A 485 15.36 28.34 -33.93
N LEU A 486 14.20 27.68 -34.04
CA LEU A 486 12.98 28.22 -34.61
C LEU A 486 11.83 28.05 -33.61
N ASP A 487 11.17 29.15 -33.26
CA ASP A 487 9.93 29.12 -32.50
C ASP A 487 8.74 28.81 -33.44
N ILE A 488 7.92 27.87 -33.00
CA ILE A 488 6.79 27.26 -33.71
C ILE A 488 5.51 27.53 -32.89
N PRO A 489 4.39 27.93 -33.51
CA PRO A 489 3.14 28.19 -32.79
C PRO A 489 2.65 27.00 -31.95
N ALA A 490 2.13 27.26 -30.74
CA ALA A 490 1.77 26.24 -29.74
C ALA A 490 0.65 25.27 -30.15
N GLU A 491 -0.18 25.68 -31.11
CA GLU A 491 -1.20 24.85 -31.75
C GLU A 491 -0.62 23.81 -32.73
N SER A 492 0.64 23.98 -33.16
CA SER A 492 1.29 23.10 -34.13
C SER A 492 1.57 21.73 -33.51
N ARG A 493 1.33 20.67 -34.30
CA ARG A 493 1.79 19.28 -34.03
C ARG A 493 2.65 18.73 -35.18
N ARG A 494 3.02 19.61 -36.11
CA ARG A 494 3.90 19.35 -37.25
C ARG A 494 4.73 20.60 -37.54
N ALA A 495 6.00 20.42 -37.89
CA ALA A 495 6.86 21.45 -38.45
C ALA A 495 7.59 20.91 -39.68
N VAL A 496 7.92 21.78 -40.62
CA VAL A 496 8.71 21.43 -41.82
C VAL A 496 9.81 22.46 -41.98
N LEU A 497 11.07 22.00 -41.95
CA LEU A 497 12.27 22.82 -42.10
C LEU A 497 12.95 22.57 -43.45
N PRO A 498 13.65 23.56 -44.03
CA PRO A 498 14.66 23.32 -45.06
C PRO A 498 15.76 22.39 -44.50
N ARG A 499 16.35 21.52 -45.33
CA ARG A 499 17.52 20.73 -44.90
C ARG A 499 18.67 21.63 -44.44
N PRO A 500 19.14 21.52 -43.19
CA PRO A 500 20.25 22.34 -42.71
C PRO A 500 21.61 21.71 -43.10
N GLY A 501 22.04 21.94 -44.35
CA GLY A 501 23.41 21.62 -44.80
C GLY A 501 23.77 20.12 -44.91
N PRO A 502 25.04 19.79 -45.23
CA PRO A 502 25.51 18.42 -45.44
C PRO A 502 26.14 17.75 -44.19
N ALA A 503 26.16 18.43 -43.04
CA ALA A 503 26.67 17.87 -41.79
C ALA A 503 25.56 17.10 -41.04
N MET A 504 25.92 16.06 -40.27
CA MET A 504 24.97 15.48 -39.31
C MET A 504 24.62 16.53 -38.25
N LEU A 505 23.33 16.67 -38.00
CA LEU A 505 22.78 17.60 -37.01
C LEU A 505 21.88 16.84 -36.05
N PHE A 506 21.96 17.23 -34.78
CA PHE A 506 21.06 16.78 -33.74
C PHE A 506 20.00 17.86 -33.52
N GLY A 507 18.74 17.47 -33.48
CA GLY A 507 17.62 18.35 -33.16
C GLY A 507 17.07 18.09 -31.77
N ARG A 508 16.45 19.10 -31.15
CA ARG A 508 15.64 18.99 -29.94
C ARG A 508 14.39 19.86 -30.09
N LEU A 509 13.25 19.37 -29.63
CA LEU A 509 11.99 20.10 -29.67
C LEU A 509 11.54 20.40 -28.24
N CYS A 510 11.45 21.67 -27.88
CA CYS A 510 11.12 22.11 -26.52
C CYS A 510 9.73 22.72 -26.46
N ALA A 511 8.99 22.44 -25.39
CA ALA A 511 7.81 23.22 -25.01
C ALA A 511 8.27 24.44 -24.19
N ILE A 512 7.89 25.64 -24.59
CA ILE A 512 8.32 26.89 -23.94
C ILE A 512 7.25 27.36 -22.95
N GLU A 513 7.62 27.59 -21.70
CA GLU A 513 6.75 28.18 -20.68
C GLU A 513 6.67 29.71 -20.78
N SER A 514 5.59 30.28 -20.24
CA SER A 514 5.42 31.72 -20.07
C SER A 514 5.79 32.12 -18.64
N SER A 515 7.00 32.64 -18.42
CA SER A 515 7.36 33.22 -17.13
C SER A 515 6.96 34.70 -17.04
N ALA A 516 6.68 35.16 -15.82
CA ALA A 516 6.44 36.57 -15.52
C ALA A 516 7.75 37.40 -15.38
N GLY A 517 8.92 36.79 -15.62
CA GLY A 517 10.24 37.35 -15.30
C GLY A 517 11.19 37.55 -16.49
N GLY A 518 10.88 37.03 -17.68
CA GLY A 518 11.69 37.19 -18.89
C GLY A 518 12.54 35.98 -19.28
N ASP A 519 12.98 35.18 -18.30
CA ASP A 519 13.63 33.89 -18.55
C ASP A 519 12.57 32.81 -18.79
N SER A 520 12.51 32.21 -19.99
CA SER A 520 11.55 31.13 -20.29
C SER A 520 12.13 29.76 -19.96
N GLU A 521 11.49 29.02 -19.05
CA GLU A 521 11.80 27.60 -18.85
C GLU A 521 11.34 26.76 -20.07
N GLU A 522 12.11 25.72 -20.39
CA GLU A 522 11.93 24.92 -21.60
C GLU A 522 12.01 23.41 -21.33
N ALA A 523 10.93 22.69 -21.64
CA ALA A 523 10.89 21.23 -21.55
C ALA A 523 11.27 20.60 -22.91
N CYS A 524 12.56 20.32 -23.10
CA CYS A 524 13.15 19.87 -24.38
C CYS A 524 13.17 18.34 -24.58
N SER A 525 12.56 17.82 -25.65
CA SER A 525 12.79 16.44 -26.10
C SER A 525 14.28 16.10 -26.13
N GLU A 526 14.61 14.82 -26.02
CA GLU A 526 16.01 14.44 -26.20
C GLU A 526 16.55 14.76 -27.61
N PRO A 527 17.89 14.89 -27.74
CA PRO A 527 18.59 15.01 -29.01
C PRO A 527 18.26 13.85 -29.96
N PHE A 528 17.51 14.13 -31.02
CA PHE A 528 17.26 13.21 -32.12
C PHE A 528 18.18 13.52 -33.31
N GLU A 529 18.47 12.52 -34.13
CA GLU A 529 19.26 12.72 -35.36
C GLU A 529 18.39 13.27 -36.49
N MET A 530 18.86 14.33 -37.14
CA MET A 530 18.25 14.84 -38.36
C MET A 530 18.76 14.01 -39.56
N PRO A 531 17.86 13.41 -40.38
CA PRO A 531 18.27 12.50 -41.46
C PRO A 531 19.10 13.23 -42.53
N SER A 532 20.34 12.76 -42.71
CA SER A 532 21.37 13.37 -43.58
C SER A 532 21.20 13.06 -45.08
N SER A 533 20.42 12.02 -45.44
CA SER A 533 20.06 11.68 -46.81
C SER A 533 18.58 11.27 -46.93
N GLY A 534 18.07 11.19 -48.15
CA GLY A 534 16.86 10.40 -48.41
C GLY A 534 17.20 8.90 -48.36
N PRO A 535 16.22 8.02 -48.09
CA PRO A 535 16.47 6.58 -48.06
C PRO A 535 16.96 6.08 -49.43
N SER A 536 17.98 5.23 -49.42
CA SER A 536 18.35 4.40 -50.57
C SER A 536 17.28 3.34 -50.80
N LEU A 537 16.89 3.12 -52.06
CA LEU A 537 15.79 2.22 -52.44
C LEU A 537 16.15 0.71 -52.42
N ASP A 538 17.22 0.32 -51.72
CA ASP A 538 17.83 -1.01 -51.77
C ASP A 538 17.96 -1.69 -50.38
N GLU A 539 16.92 -1.61 -49.54
CA GLU A 539 16.68 -2.64 -48.52
C GLU A 539 15.44 -3.48 -48.89
N PRO A 540 15.54 -4.82 -48.95
CA PRO A 540 14.41 -5.66 -49.30
C PRO A 540 13.44 -5.79 -48.12
N GLY A 541 12.28 -5.13 -48.22
CA GLY A 541 11.09 -5.53 -47.48
C GLY A 541 10.69 -4.71 -46.27
N LEU A 542 10.94 -3.39 -46.24
CA LEU A 542 10.16 -2.50 -45.37
C LEU A 542 8.70 -2.45 -45.85
N LYS A 543 7.88 -3.34 -45.28
CA LYS A 543 6.41 -3.25 -45.39
C LYS A 543 5.95 -1.89 -44.86
N ALA A 544 4.84 -1.40 -45.41
CA ALA A 544 4.28 -0.08 -45.10
C ALA A 544 4.06 0.13 -43.58
N PRO A 545 4.08 1.39 -43.09
CA PRO A 545 3.85 1.71 -41.69
C PRO A 545 2.65 0.95 -41.11
N GLN A 546 2.84 0.31 -39.95
CA GLN A 546 1.74 -0.34 -39.24
C GLN A 546 0.64 0.69 -39.04
N VAL A 547 -0.55 0.35 -39.54
CA VAL A 547 -1.78 1.10 -39.32
C VAL A 547 -1.97 1.22 -37.82
N LEU A 548 -1.92 2.44 -37.28
CA LEU A 548 -2.09 2.68 -35.85
C LEU A 548 -3.60 2.80 -35.58
N PRO A 549 -4.20 1.87 -34.83
CA PRO A 549 -5.60 2.00 -34.44
C PRO A 549 -5.73 3.16 -33.46
N LYS A 550 -6.80 3.94 -33.57
CA LYS A 550 -7.17 4.93 -32.55
C LYS A 550 -8.07 4.26 -31.51
N ALA A 551 -7.91 4.64 -30.25
CA ALA A 551 -8.81 4.18 -29.19
C ALA A 551 -10.26 4.54 -29.56
N PRO A 552 -11.18 3.55 -29.66
CA PRO A 552 -12.58 3.84 -29.91
C PRO A 552 -13.13 4.78 -28.82
N LYS A 553 -14.06 5.67 -29.18
CA LYS A 553 -14.86 6.34 -28.16
C LYS A 553 -15.67 5.27 -27.45
N SER A 554 -15.41 5.06 -26.16
CA SER A 554 -16.17 4.15 -25.31
C SER A 554 -17.67 4.49 -25.39
N CYS A 555 -18.46 3.60 -26.00
CA CYS A 555 -19.91 3.71 -26.04
C CYS A 555 -20.54 2.39 -25.63
N ASP A 556 -21.70 2.49 -24.99
CA ASP A 556 -22.60 1.38 -24.74
C ASP A 556 -23.10 0.83 -26.09
N PRO A 557 -22.87 -0.46 -26.41
CA PRO A 557 -23.32 -1.07 -27.67
C PRO A 557 -24.85 -1.14 -27.84
N SER A 558 -25.63 -0.84 -26.80
CA SER A 558 -27.08 -1.02 -26.74
C SER A 558 -27.94 0.26 -26.78
N SER A 559 -27.33 1.46 -26.75
CA SER A 559 -28.10 2.73 -26.70
C SER A 559 -27.82 3.76 -27.80
N LYS A 560 -26.84 3.54 -28.69
CA LYS A 560 -26.55 4.38 -29.87
C LYS A 560 -26.04 3.54 -31.05
N PRO A 561 -26.17 4.01 -32.31
CA PRO A 561 -25.89 3.18 -33.49
C PRO A 561 -24.40 2.87 -33.68
N GLY A 562 -23.97 1.73 -33.15
CA GLY A 562 -22.74 0.99 -33.48
C GLY A 562 -21.44 1.59 -32.93
N LEU A 563 -20.57 0.73 -32.39
CA LEU A 563 -19.20 1.09 -32.01
C LEU A 563 -18.35 1.31 -33.28
N SER A 564 -17.71 2.47 -33.40
CA SER A 564 -16.81 2.78 -34.53
C SER A 564 -15.36 2.42 -34.21
N LEU A 565 -14.81 1.48 -34.98
CA LEU A 565 -13.39 1.19 -35.06
C LEU A 565 -12.75 2.15 -36.06
N VAL A 566 -11.73 2.91 -35.63
CA VAL A 566 -11.11 3.96 -36.47
C VAL A 566 -9.61 3.72 -36.54
N VAL A 567 -9.08 3.63 -37.76
CA VAL A 567 -7.64 3.56 -37.98
C VAL A 567 -7.05 4.92 -38.38
N SER A 568 -5.76 5.08 -38.15
CA SER A 568 -4.93 6.04 -38.89
C SER A 568 -3.82 5.27 -39.59
N GLY A 569 -3.82 5.29 -40.92
CA GLY A 569 -2.91 4.51 -41.76
C GLY A 569 -2.53 5.24 -43.05
N PRO A 570 -1.42 4.83 -43.71
CA PRO A 570 -0.87 5.55 -44.84
C PRO A 570 -1.69 5.40 -46.12
N ALA A 571 -1.48 6.34 -47.06
CA ALA A 571 -1.94 6.21 -48.44
C ALA A 571 -1.33 4.95 -49.10
N PRO A 572 -2.03 4.31 -50.06
CA PRO A 572 -1.51 3.14 -50.77
C PRO A 572 -0.18 3.42 -51.49
N PRO A 573 0.68 2.40 -51.65
CA PRO A 573 1.85 2.49 -52.53
C PRO A 573 1.44 2.99 -53.92
N GLY A 574 2.11 4.04 -54.40
CA GLY A 574 1.79 4.66 -55.70
C GLY A 574 0.67 5.71 -55.68
N GLY A 575 0.07 6.03 -54.53
CA GLY A 575 -0.88 7.16 -54.40
C GLY A 575 -2.31 6.88 -54.85
N GLY A 576 -2.70 5.62 -54.97
CA GLY A 576 -4.07 5.19 -55.28
C GLY A 576 -5.03 5.30 -54.09
N LYS A 577 -6.13 4.52 -54.13
CA LYS A 577 -7.01 4.28 -52.97
C LYS A 577 -6.94 2.81 -52.57
N TRP A 578 -7.24 2.50 -51.31
CA TRP A 578 -7.47 1.12 -50.89
C TRP A 578 -8.79 0.63 -51.51
N ALA A 579 -8.83 -0.62 -51.99
CA ALA A 579 -10.01 -1.22 -52.60
C ALA A 579 -10.95 -1.81 -51.56
N LYS A 580 -10.38 -2.54 -50.59
CA LYS A 580 -11.12 -3.20 -49.50
C LYS A 580 -10.44 -3.01 -48.14
N ALA A 581 -11.19 -3.24 -47.09
CA ALA A 581 -10.71 -3.40 -45.72
C ALA A 581 -11.29 -4.68 -45.11
N ARG A 582 -10.67 -5.18 -44.05
CA ARG A 582 -11.21 -6.27 -43.21
C ARG A 582 -10.88 -5.98 -41.75
N TRP A 583 -11.85 -6.19 -40.87
CA TRP A 583 -11.81 -5.80 -39.47
C TRP A 583 -12.11 -7.01 -38.61
N MET A 584 -11.29 -7.26 -37.59
CA MET A 584 -11.45 -8.36 -36.64
C MET A 584 -11.48 -7.83 -35.21
N VAL A 585 -12.35 -8.40 -34.36
CA VAL A 585 -12.43 -8.16 -32.92
C VAL A 585 -12.38 -9.49 -32.17
N ARG A 586 -11.69 -9.54 -31.03
CA ARG A 586 -11.54 -10.72 -30.17
C ARG A 586 -11.33 -10.30 -28.70
N GLU A 587 -11.46 -11.22 -27.78
CA GLU A 587 -11.31 -10.99 -26.33
C GLU A 587 -9.83 -10.98 -25.86
N ASP A 588 -8.95 -11.69 -26.58
CA ASP A 588 -7.52 -11.82 -26.29
C ASP A 588 -6.68 -11.34 -27.49
N PRO A 589 -5.66 -10.46 -27.30
CA PRO A 589 -4.77 -10.02 -28.37
C PRO A 589 -3.76 -11.07 -28.89
N GLY A 590 -3.51 -12.17 -28.16
CA GLY A 590 -2.43 -13.13 -28.43
C GLY A 590 -2.63 -14.04 -29.65
N GLU A 591 -3.87 -14.25 -30.07
CA GLU A 591 -4.23 -15.00 -31.29
C GLU A 591 -5.45 -14.36 -31.96
N PHE A 592 -5.59 -14.50 -33.28
CA PHE A 592 -6.77 -14.05 -34.02
C PHE A 592 -7.37 -15.17 -34.92
N ALA A 593 -7.16 -16.43 -34.56
CA ALA A 593 -7.60 -17.59 -35.35
C ALA A 593 -9.13 -17.80 -35.34
N LEU A 594 -9.81 -17.41 -34.25
CA LEU A 594 -11.27 -17.47 -34.10
C LEU A 594 -11.78 -16.14 -33.52
N PRO A 595 -11.98 -15.09 -34.33
CA PRO A 595 -12.44 -13.78 -33.83
C PRO A 595 -13.91 -13.83 -33.37
N VAL A 596 -14.27 -12.97 -32.41
CA VAL A 596 -15.66 -12.76 -31.96
C VAL A 596 -16.47 -12.00 -33.02
N PHE A 597 -15.80 -11.11 -33.77
CA PHE A 597 -16.36 -10.46 -34.95
C PHE A 597 -15.32 -10.40 -36.07
N ASP A 598 -15.74 -10.69 -37.31
CA ASP A 598 -14.95 -10.50 -38.53
C ASP A 598 -15.86 -9.91 -39.62
N SER A 599 -15.49 -8.75 -40.18
CA SER A 599 -16.29 -8.10 -41.22
C SER A 599 -16.27 -8.85 -42.56
N GLY A 600 -15.29 -9.74 -42.77
CA GLY A 600 -14.87 -10.15 -44.11
C GLY A 600 -14.34 -8.96 -44.94
N PRO A 601 -14.00 -9.17 -46.23
CA PRO A 601 -13.59 -8.08 -47.12
C PRO A 601 -14.76 -7.13 -47.44
N VAL A 602 -14.77 -5.96 -46.81
CA VAL A 602 -15.71 -4.84 -47.04
C VAL A 602 -15.05 -3.74 -47.89
N PRO A 603 -15.80 -2.80 -48.50
CA PRO A 603 -15.19 -1.64 -49.17
C PRO A 603 -14.26 -0.86 -48.23
N ALA A 604 -13.15 -0.34 -48.74
CA ALA A 604 -12.17 0.34 -47.89
C ALA A 604 -12.75 1.62 -47.26
N SER A 605 -12.50 1.78 -45.97
CA SER A 605 -12.86 2.95 -45.15
C SER A 605 -11.84 3.09 -44.03
N GLU A 606 -11.61 4.31 -43.53
CA GLU A 606 -10.79 4.55 -42.33
C GLU A 606 -11.56 4.32 -41.02
N GLU A 607 -12.89 4.21 -41.12
CA GLU A 607 -13.82 3.91 -40.02
C GLU A 607 -14.72 2.73 -40.40
N PHE A 608 -14.85 1.75 -39.49
CA PHE A 608 -15.82 0.68 -39.59
C PHE A 608 -16.73 0.67 -38.37
N ARG A 609 -18.04 0.73 -38.62
CA ARG A 609 -19.06 0.67 -37.57
C ARG A 609 -19.51 -0.77 -37.37
N LEU A 610 -19.27 -1.29 -36.18
CA LEU A 610 -19.74 -2.60 -35.75
C LEU A 610 -21.28 -2.65 -35.74
N PRO A 611 -21.90 -3.77 -36.14
CA PRO A 611 -23.35 -3.96 -35.99
C PRO A 611 -23.79 -3.88 -34.53
N GLU A 612 -25.03 -3.48 -34.32
CA GLU A 612 -25.67 -3.51 -33.00
C GLU A 612 -25.70 -4.95 -32.46
N GLY A 613 -25.34 -5.13 -31.18
CA GLY A 613 -25.24 -6.46 -30.55
C GLY A 613 -24.06 -7.34 -31.00
N ALA A 614 -23.13 -6.84 -31.82
CA ALA A 614 -21.98 -7.63 -32.31
C ALA A 614 -20.95 -8.03 -31.23
N LEU A 615 -21.00 -7.41 -30.05
CA LEU A 615 -20.08 -7.67 -28.93
C LEU A 615 -20.85 -7.66 -27.60
N PRO A 616 -20.61 -8.63 -26.70
CA PRO A 616 -21.02 -8.54 -25.30
C PRO A 616 -20.55 -7.26 -24.58
N ALA A 617 -21.28 -6.86 -23.53
CA ALA A 617 -20.99 -5.67 -22.73
C ALA A 617 -20.22 -6.00 -21.45
N GLY A 618 -19.34 -5.11 -20.99
CA GLY A 618 -18.66 -5.21 -19.70
C GLY A 618 -17.33 -5.97 -19.71
N GLN A 619 -16.69 -6.12 -20.87
CA GLN A 619 -15.41 -6.83 -21.00
C GLN A 619 -14.47 -6.14 -21.99
N GLY A 620 -13.20 -6.56 -21.95
CA GLY A 620 -12.16 -6.10 -22.86
C GLY A 620 -12.19 -6.81 -24.21
N TYR A 621 -11.81 -6.09 -25.26
CA TYR A 621 -11.63 -6.61 -26.61
C TYR A 621 -10.40 -6.00 -27.27
N ALA A 622 -9.64 -6.83 -27.99
CA ALA A 622 -8.64 -6.42 -28.96
C ALA A 622 -9.27 -6.35 -30.36
N TRP A 623 -8.96 -5.30 -31.14
CA TRP A 623 -9.32 -5.25 -32.56
C TRP A 623 -8.15 -4.90 -33.46
N ARG A 624 -8.24 -5.35 -34.72
CA ARG A 624 -7.26 -5.07 -35.77
C ARG A 624 -7.91 -4.93 -37.15
N ALA A 625 -7.24 -4.24 -38.07
CA ALA A 625 -7.68 -4.08 -39.45
C ALA A 625 -6.55 -4.37 -40.45
N ALA A 626 -6.92 -4.77 -41.67
CA ALA A 626 -6.03 -4.87 -42.83
C ALA A 626 -6.73 -4.26 -44.06
N PHE A 627 -5.95 -3.80 -45.03
CA PHE A 627 -6.43 -3.16 -46.26
C PHE A 627 -5.97 -3.94 -47.49
N GLN A 628 -6.76 -3.92 -48.57
CA GLN A 628 -6.44 -4.54 -49.85
C GLN A 628 -6.25 -3.46 -50.92
N ASP A 629 -5.20 -3.55 -51.72
CA ASP A 629 -5.02 -2.70 -52.90
C ASP A 629 -5.94 -3.13 -54.08
N ASP A 630 -5.97 -2.31 -55.14
CA ASP A 630 -6.73 -2.60 -56.38
C ASP A 630 -6.21 -3.84 -57.15
N GLN A 631 -5.05 -4.39 -56.75
CA GLN A 631 -4.39 -5.55 -57.38
C GLN A 631 -4.65 -6.85 -56.59
N GLY A 632 -5.31 -6.76 -55.43
CA GLY A 632 -5.69 -7.88 -54.60
C GLY A 632 -4.71 -8.22 -53.47
N ASN A 633 -3.63 -7.46 -53.29
CA ASN A 633 -2.67 -7.67 -52.21
C ASN A 633 -3.18 -7.05 -50.91
N TRP A 634 -3.07 -7.79 -49.80
CA TRP A 634 -3.41 -7.28 -48.47
C TRP A 634 -2.18 -6.69 -47.77
N THR A 635 -2.38 -5.64 -46.98
CA THR A 635 -1.42 -5.18 -45.97
C THR A 635 -1.26 -6.25 -44.89
N ASP A 636 -0.18 -6.15 -44.12
CA ASP A 636 -0.17 -6.77 -42.79
C ASP A 636 -1.31 -6.18 -41.94
N TRP A 637 -1.73 -6.96 -40.94
CA TRP A 637 -2.68 -6.49 -39.94
C TRP A 637 -2.07 -5.34 -39.11
N SER A 638 -2.90 -4.39 -38.71
CA SER A 638 -2.55 -3.45 -37.64
C SER A 638 -2.14 -4.20 -36.37
N GLN A 639 -1.34 -3.54 -35.52
CA GLN A 639 -1.23 -3.98 -34.13
C GLN A 639 -2.64 -4.05 -33.53
N PRO A 640 -2.95 -5.05 -32.68
CA PRO A 640 -4.21 -5.08 -31.97
C PRO A 640 -4.28 -3.91 -30.98
N LEU A 641 -5.41 -3.21 -30.93
CA LEU A 641 -5.68 -2.22 -29.89
C LEU A 641 -6.82 -2.69 -28.99
N LEU A 642 -6.59 -2.55 -27.69
CA LEU A 642 -7.57 -2.86 -26.63
C LEU A 642 -8.60 -1.74 -26.47
N PHE A 643 -9.85 -2.13 -26.23
CA PHE A 643 -10.94 -1.27 -25.77
C PHE A 643 -11.87 -2.08 -24.86
N TYR A 644 -12.72 -1.39 -24.12
CA TYR A 644 -13.70 -2.01 -23.23
C TYR A 644 -15.12 -1.61 -23.65
N THR A 645 -16.04 -2.57 -23.70
CA THR A 645 -17.47 -2.27 -23.87
C THR A 645 -18.04 -1.81 -22.54
N LEU A 646 -18.64 -0.62 -22.50
CA LEU A 646 -19.23 -0.09 -21.26
C LEU A 646 -20.45 -0.92 -20.86
N ALA A 647 -20.42 -1.52 -19.67
CA ALA A 647 -21.63 -2.03 -19.04
C ALA A 647 -22.51 -0.86 -18.56
N ARG A 648 -23.64 -0.60 -19.23
CA ARG A 648 -24.80 0.01 -18.55
C ARG A 648 -26.13 -0.26 -19.24
N ALA A 649 -26.89 -1.22 -18.71
CA ALA A 649 -28.34 -1.14 -18.76
C ALA A 649 -28.81 -0.01 -17.80
N PRO A 650 -29.93 0.69 -18.09
CA PRO A 650 -30.58 1.55 -17.10
C PRO A 650 -30.89 0.79 -15.80
N GLY A 651 -30.74 1.44 -14.64
CA GLY A 651 -31.02 0.84 -13.32
C GLY A 651 -29.83 0.20 -12.59
N THR A 652 -28.59 0.64 -12.88
CA THR A 652 -27.37 0.15 -12.18
C THR A 652 -26.75 1.17 -11.21
N LEU A 653 -26.38 0.71 -10.02
CA LEU A 653 -25.68 1.45 -8.95
C LEU A 653 -24.23 0.96 -8.81
N ALA A 654 -23.29 1.91 -8.67
CA ALA A 654 -21.87 1.70 -8.35
C ALA A 654 -21.23 3.08 -8.04
N GLY A 655 -20.13 3.10 -7.29
CA GLY A 655 -19.37 4.32 -6.98
C GLY A 655 -19.91 5.14 -5.79
N PRO A 656 -19.37 6.35 -5.54
CA PRO A 656 -19.87 7.24 -4.51
C PRO A 656 -21.21 7.88 -4.93
N LEU A 657 -22.16 7.99 -3.99
CA LEU A 657 -23.43 8.69 -4.24
C LEU A 657 -23.30 10.21 -4.05
N GLU A 658 -23.98 10.97 -4.91
CA GLU A 658 -23.96 12.43 -4.92
C GLU A 658 -25.17 13.00 -4.16
N GLY A 659 -24.99 13.25 -2.86
CA GLY A 659 -26.03 13.83 -2.01
C GLY A 659 -27.18 12.87 -1.73
N ASP A 660 -28.36 13.42 -1.43
CA ASP A 660 -29.52 12.63 -1.01
C ASP A 660 -30.18 11.91 -2.18
N VAL A 661 -30.43 10.60 -2.01
CA VAL A 661 -30.96 9.72 -3.07
C VAL A 661 -32.16 8.93 -2.55
N VAL A 662 -33.25 8.91 -3.32
CA VAL A 662 -34.38 7.99 -3.10
C VAL A 662 -34.30 6.87 -4.14
N LEU A 663 -34.29 5.63 -3.68
CA LEU A 663 -34.24 4.42 -4.49
C LEU A 663 -35.57 3.67 -4.42
N GLY A 664 -36.10 3.27 -5.56
CA GLY A 664 -37.36 2.53 -5.67
C GLY A 664 -38.55 3.36 -6.16
N GLY A 665 -39.68 2.68 -6.39
CA GLY A 665 -40.91 3.27 -6.91
C GLY A 665 -42.09 2.30 -6.84
N LYS A 666 -43.22 2.66 -7.47
CA LYS A 666 -44.48 1.89 -7.41
C LYS A 666 -44.35 0.47 -8.03
N GLY A 667 -44.00 -0.49 -7.18
CA GLY A 667 -44.09 -1.93 -7.44
C GLY A 667 -42.76 -2.60 -7.78
N LYS A 668 -42.23 -3.39 -6.82
CA LYS A 668 -41.20 -4.44 -7.00
C LYS A 668 -40.06 -4.11 -7.97
N GLU A 669 -39.46 -2.93 -7.81
CA GLU A 669 -38.31 -2.53 -8.62
C GLU A 669 -37.06 -3.33 -8.24
N VAL A 670 -36.31 -3.81 -9.23
CA VAL A 670 -35.04 -4.53 -9.05
C VAL A 670 -33.90 -3.70 -9.61
N LEU A 671 -33.08 -3.14 -8.72
CA LEU A 671 -31.88 -2.36 -9.07
C LEU A 671 -30.65 -3.26 -8.98
N ARG A 672 -29.75 -3.17 -9.96
CA ARG A 672 -28.51 -3.97 -9.97
C ARG A 672 -27.34 -3.17 -9.40
N VAL A 673 -26.67 -3.70 -8.38
CA VAL A 673 -25.45 -3.12 -7.83
C VAL A 673 -24.26 -3.89 -8.40
N LEU A 674 -23.51 -3.24 -9.30
CA LEU A 674 -22.46 -3.91 -10.10
C LEU A 674 -21.03 -3.66 -9.59
N GLY A 675 -20.88 -2.79 -8.59
CA GLY A 675 -19.61 -2.47 -7.95
C GLY A 675 -19.86 -1.89 -6.56
N ASN A 676 -18.80 -1.63 -5.81
CA ASN A 676 -18.90 -1.08 -4.46
C ASN A 676 -19.62 0.30 -4.46
N VAL A 677 -20.42 0.56 -3.43
CA VAL A 677 -21.20 1.81 -3.29
C VAL A 677 -20.84 2.49 -1.97
N LEU A 678 -20.51 3.78 -2.04
CA LEU A 678 -20.23 4.61 -0.88
C LEU A 678 -21.33 5.66 -0.69
N VAL A 679 -21.96 5.66 0.50
CA VAL A 679 -22.81 6.76 0.96
C VAL A 679 -21.94 7.67 1.85
N PRO A 680 -21.47 8.82 1.36
CA PRO A 680 -20.61 9.72 2.14
C PRO A 680 -21.35 10.32 3.33
N SER A 681 -20.61 10.82 4.32
CA SER A 681 -21.16 11.40 5.57
C SER A 681 -22.12 12.59 5.37
N THR A 682 -22.12 13.19 4.18
CA THR A 682 -22.99 14.31 3.79
C THR A 682 -24.25 13.88 3.03
N ALA A 683 -24.51 12.57 2.88
CA ALA A 683 -25.62 12.03 2.07
C ALA A 683 -26.57 11.14 2.87
N SER A 684 -27.84 11.15 2.49
CA SER A 684 -28.89 10.26 2.99
C SER A 684 -29.50 9.44 1.84
N VAL A 685 -29.57 8.12 2.01
CA VAL A 685 -30.27 7.22 1.08
C VAL A 685 -31.59 6.76 1.69
N GLU A 686 -32.70 6.97 1.00
CA GLU A 686 -33.99 6.36 1.31
C GLU A 686 -34.27 5.22 0.32
N ILE A 687 -34.64 4.03 0.81
CA ILE A 687 -35.06 2.90 -0.02
C ILE A 687 -36.53 2.59 0.26
N LEU A 688 -37.35 2.76 -0.77
CA LEU A 688 -38.80 2.62 -0.70
C LEU A 688 -39.25 1.15 -0.59
N PRO A 689 -40.41 0.86 0.02
CA PRO A 689 -40.95 -0.49 0.18
C PRO A 689 -40.98 -1.30 -1.12
N GLY A 690 -40.70 -2.60 -1.02
CA GLY A 690 -40.72 -3.54 -2.16
C GLY A 690 -39.52 -3.48 -3.10
N THR A 691 -38.58 -2.56 -2.90
CA THR A 691 -37.36 -2.44 -3.71
C THR A 691 -36.38 -3.58 -3.43
N THR A 692 -35.81 -4.17 -4.47
CA THR A 692 -34.75 -5.18 -4.37
C THR A 692 -33.45 -4.64 -4.96
N LEU A 693 -32.40 -4.60 -4.15
CA LEU A 693 -31.02 -4.44 -4.60
C LEU A 693 -30.43 -5.83 -4.87
N SER A 694 -30.09 -6.08 -6.12
CA SER A 694 -29.41 -7.31 -6.58
C SER A 694 -27.92 -7.01 -6.75
N LEU A 695 -27.10 -7.51 -5.84
CA LEU A 695 -25.68 -7.20 -5.74
C LEU A 695 -24.81 -8.26 -6.42
N SER A 696 -23.79 -7.82 -7.16
CA SER A 696 -22.75 -8.69 -7.72
C SER A 696 -21.84 -9.27 -6.62
N PRO A 697 -21.15 -10.39 -6.88
CA PRO A 697 -20.20 -10.99 -5.94
C PRO A 697 -19.17 -9.99 -5.41
N GLY A 698 -18.81 -10.08 -4.14
CA GLY A 698 -17.89 -9.16 -3.45
C GLY A 698 -18.39 -7.72 -3.22
N CYS A 699 -19.46 -7.26 -3.89
CA CYS A 699 -19.89 -5.87 -3.83
C CYS A 699 -20.35 -5.44 -2.43
N THR A 700 -19.79 -4.36 -1.91
CA THR A 700 -20.03 -3.81 -0.56
C THR A 700 -20.75 -2.46 -0.62
N LEU A 701 -21.71 -2.25 0.28
CA LEU A 701 -22.36 -0.97 0.52
C LEU A 701 -21.79 -0.37 1.80
N ARG A 702 -21.00 0.70 1.69
CA ARG A 702 -20.35 1.39 2.81
C ARG A 702 -21.11 2.67 3.13
N ILE A 703 -21.63 2.77 4.35
CA ILE A 703 -22.54 3.80 4.81
C ILE A 703 -21.83 4.66 5.87
N ARG A 704 -21.30 5.80 5.43
CA ARG A 704 -20.78 6.87 6.31
C ARG A 704 -21.83 7.95 6.60
N GLY A 705 -22.76 8.14 5.67
CA GLY A 705 -23.95 8.98 5.82
C GLY A 705 -25.09 8.27 6.53
N ARG A 706 -26.32 8.51 6.06
CA ARG A 706 -27.56 7.92 6.60
C ARG A 706 -28.18 6.94 5.61
N LEU A 707 -28.66 5.79 6.07
CA LEU A 707 -29.47 4.87 5.26
C LEU A 707 -30.82 4.59 5.92
N VAL A 708 -31.92 4.86 5.21
CA VAL A 708 -33.30 4.63 5.66
C VAL A 708 -33.94 3.61 4.71
N ALA A 709 -33.97 2.34 5.11
CA ALA A 709 -34.67 1.29 4.37
C ALA A 709 -35.94 0.88 5.13
N ARG A 710 -37.11 1.09 4.52
CA ARG A 710 -38.42 0.83 5.18
C ARG A 710 -39.26 -0.12 4.32
N GLY A 711 -39.02 -1.41 4.49
CA GLY A 711 -39.89 -2.46 3.97
C GLY A 711 -41.13 -2.69 4.83
N THR A 712 -42.08 -3.44 4.28
CA THR A 712 -43.25 -3.97 5.02
C THR A 712 -43.28 -5.50 4.91
N ARG A 713 -44.12 -6.17 5.71
CA ARG A 713 -44.27 -7.64 5.63
C ARG A 713 -44.72 -8.15 4.24
N THR A 714 -45.42 -7.32 3.47
CA THR A 714 -45.89 -7.63 2.11
C THR A 714 -44.97 -7.10 1.01
N GLU A 715 -44.23 -6.02 1.30
CA GLU A 715 -43.31 -5.34 0.38
C GLU A 715 -41.99 -5.05 1.09
N PRO A 716 -41.18 -6.09 1.40
CA PRO A 716 -39.90 -5.92 2.06
C PRO A 716 -38.90 -5.21 1.14
N VAL A 717 -38.01 -4.41 1.72
CA VAL A 717 -36.77 -3.99 1.03
C VAL A 717 -35.80 -5.16 1.08
N ARG A 718 -35.16 -5.51 -0.04
CA ARG A 718 -34.32 -6.71 -0.15
C ARG A 718 -32.91 -6.38 -0.63
N PHE A 719 -31.90 -6.88 0.08
CA PHE A 719 -30.50 -6.90 -0.31
C PHE A 719 -30.13 -8.37 -0.55
N THR A 720 -29.80 -8.73 -1.79
CA THR A 720 -29.55 -10.13 -2.19
C THR A 720 -28.56 -10.22 -3.35
N GLY A 721 -27.80 -11.30 -3.45
CA GLY A 721 -26.87 -11.57 -4.57
C GLY A 721 -26.97 -13.01 -5.08
N ASP A 722 -25.90 -13.48 -5.71
CA ASP A 722 -25.72 -14.88 -6.08
C ASP A 722 -25.49 -15.74 -4.81
N PRO A 723 -26.30 -16.79 -4.55
CA PRO A 723 -26.10 -17.69 -3.42
C PRO A 723 -24.76 -18.45 -3.43
N GLU A 724 -24.19 -18.73 -4.60
CA GLU A 724 -22.93 -19.47 -4.72
C GLU A 724 -21.70 -18.54 -4.65
N HIS A 725 -21.87 -17.26 -4.97
CA HIS A 725 -20.82 -16.24 -4.99
C HIS A 725 -21.31 -15.00 -4.23
N PRO A 726 -21.19 -14.99 -2.89
CA PRO A 726 -21.83 -13.98 -2.07
C PRO A 726 -21.36 -12.56 -2.42
N TRP A 727 -22.28 -11.60 -2.34
CA TRP A 727 -21.92 -10.19 -2.31
C TRP A 727 -21.20 -9.86 -1.00
N GLY A 728 -20.59 -8.69 -0.91
CA GLY A 728 -19.86 -8.24 0.27
C GLY A 728 -20.78 -7.93 1.45
N ARG A 729 -20.56 -6.78 2.10
CA ARG A 729 -21.20 -6.43 3.38
C ARG A 729 -22.07 -5.17 3.26
N LEU A 730 -23.13 -5.09 4.06
CA LEU A 730 -23.80 -3.83 4.33
C LEU A 730 -23.11 -3.21 5.55
N PHE A 731 -22.16 -2.32 5.29
CA PHE A 731 -21.20 -1.82 6.28
C PHE A 731 -21.56 -0.40 6.72
N PHE A 732 -21.94 -0.24 7.98
CA PHE A 732 -22.13 1.06 8.62
C PHE A 732 -20.85 1.48 9.34
N GLU A 733 -20.31 2.64 8.98
CA GLU A 733 -19.03 3.17 9.46
C GLU A 733 -19.22 4.66 9.81
N GLN A 734 -19.45 4.98 11.08
CA GLN A 734 -19.54 6.40 11.50
C GLN A 734 -18.46 6.76 12.53
N ALA A 735 -17.49 7.54 12.09
CA ALA A 735 -16.33 7.98 12.87
C ALA A 735 -16.62 9.08 13.92
N ASN A 736 -17.85 9.61 14.00
CA ASN A 736 -18.20 10.62 15.00
C ASN A 736 -19.72 10.76 15.23
N SER A 737 -20.22 10.14 16.30
CA SER A 737 -21.21 10.78 17.18
C SER A 737 -21.20 10.08 18.54
N GLY A 738 -21.38 10.84 19.62
CA GLY A 738 -21.50 10.30 20.98
C GLY A 738 -22.89 9.70 21.24
N SER A 739 -23.37 8.83 20.35
CA SER A 739 -24.72 8.27 20.48
C SER A 739 -24.79 7.26 21.62
N THR A 740 -25.62 7.57 22.61
CA THR A 740 -26.23 6.55 23.46
C THR A 740 -27.19 5.71 22.61
N ALA A 741 -27.27 4.41 22.86
CA ALA A 741 -28.32 3.59 22.24
C ALA A 741 -29.71 4.22 22.51
N PRO A 742 -30.62 4.28 21.52
CA PRO A 742 -31.92 4.90 21.71
C PRO A 742 -32.71 4.19 22.82
N ASP A 743 -33.50 4.97 23.54
CA ASP A 743 -34.31 4.50 24.67
C ASP A 743 -35.27 3.37 24.22
N ARG A 744 -35.79 2.60 25.19
CA ARG A 744 -36.61 1.40 24.93
C ARG A 744 -37.84 1.71 24.04
N GLY A 745 -38.30 2.98 24.02
CA GLY A 745 -39.43 3.46 23.21
C GLY A 745 -39.11 4.31 21.97
N SER A 746 -39.64 3.86 20.82
CA SER A 746 -39.81 4.54 19.51
C SER A 746 -38.55 4.83 18.66
N PRO A 747 -38.57 4.50 17.34
CA PRO A 747 -37.49 4.80 16.41
C PRO A 747 -37.72 6.14 15.69
N GLN A 748 -37.15 7.23 16.22
CA GLN A 748 -37.03 8.51 15.51
C GLN A 748 -35.71 9.21 15.83
N ASP A 749 -35.08 9.76 14.80
CA ASP A 749 -33.77 10.44 14.79
C ASP A 749 -32.52 9.67 15.24
N ASN A 750 -32.42 8.39 14.87
CA ASN A 750 -31.11 7.74 14.72
C ASN A 750 -30.35 8.33 13.50
N PRO A 751 -29.14 8.93 13.68
CA PRO A 751 -28.36 9.55 12.60
C PRO A 751 -27.63 8.54 11.70
N ALA A 752 -27.38 7.31 12.16
CA ALA A 752 -26.85 6.23 11.32
C ALA A 752 -27.91 5.66 10.37
N GLY A 753 -29.19 5.77 10.75
CA GLY A 753 -30.34 5.38 9.93
C GLY A 753 -31.14 4.24 10.53
N THR A 754 -31.83 3.48 9.67
CA THR A 754 -32.76 2.43 10.10
C THR A 754 -33.00 1.39 9.00
N LEU A 755 -33.10 0.13 9.43
CA LEU A 755 -33.52 -1.00 8.62
C LEU A 755 -34.81 -1.56 9.24
N VAL A 756 -35.95 -1.29 8.61
CA VAL A 756 -37.26 -1.80 9.04
C VAL A 756 -37.80 -2.75 7.97
N GLY A 757 -38.26 -3.94 8.35
CA GLY A 757 -38.92 -4.87 7.41
C GLY A 757 -38.04 -5.28 6.22
N CYS A 758 -36.72 -5.28 6.40
CA CYS A 758 -35.73 -5.57 5.36
C CYS A 758 -35.38 -7.07 5.30
N ILE A 759 -34.94 -7.54 4.14
CA ILE A 759 -34.34 -8.87 3.95
C ILE A 759 -32.88 -8.68 3.53
N VAL A 760 -31.94 -9.32 4.24
CA VAL A 760 -30.50 -9.32 3.92
C VAL A 760 -30.03 -10.76 3.79
N GLU A 761 -29.67 -11.18 2.56
CA GLU A 761 -29.35 -12.57 2.26
C GLU A 761 -28.27 -12.75 1.19
N HIS A 762 -27.59 -13.90 1.18
CA HIS A 762 -26.55 -14.27 0.20
C HIS A 762 -25.34 -13.33 0.15
N GLY A 763 -24.99 -12.66 1.26
CA GLY A 763 -23.81 -11.81 1.36
C GLY A 763 -22.97 -12.14 2.59
N HIS A 764 -22.15 -11.19 3.04
CA HIS A 764 -21.41 -11.26 4.30
C HIS A 764 -22.14 -10.55 5.47
N GLY A 765 -23.46 -10.33 5.35
CA GLY A 765 -24.31 -9.80 6.42
C GLY A 765 -24.20 -8.28 6.64
N VAL A 766 -24.63 -7.84 7.82
CA VAL A 766 -24.62 -6.43 8.25
C VAL A 766 -23.46 -6.20 9.20
N VAL A 767 -22.56 -5.27 8.89
CA VAL A 767 -21.40 -4.92 9.73
C VAL A 767 -21.57 -3.50 10.25
N ILE A 768 -21.29 -3.27 11.54
CA ILE A 768 -21.53 -2.00 12.21
C ILE A 768 -20.32 -1.61 13.06
N GLU A 769 -19.71 -0.46 12.72
CA GLU A 769 -18.62 0.18 13.45
C GLU A 769 -19.02 1.63 13.82
N GLY A 770 -18.93 1.97 15.11
CA GLY A 770 -19.20 3.33 15.60
C GLY A 770 -20.63 3.58 16.07
N ALA A 771 -21.54 3.93 15.15
CA ALA A 771 -22.97 4.17 15.43
C ALA A 771 -23.83 3.34 14.47
N GLY A 772 -24.73 2.50 15.01
CA GLY A 772 -25.51 1.55 14.23
C GLY A 772 -26.93 2.01 13.90
N PRO A 773 -27.52 1.52 12.78
CA PRO A 773 -28.92 1.76 12.44
C PRO A 773 -29.86 1.02 13.40
N ASP A 774 -31.10 1.49 13.53
CA ASP A 774 -32.14 0.71 14.22
C ASP A 774 -32.60 -0.45 13.33
N ILE A 775 -32.39 -1.70 13.76
CA ILE A 775 -32.78 -2.92 13.03
C ILE A 775 -34.06 -3.49 13.64
N THR A 776 -35.17 -3.45 12.90
CA THR A 776 -36.51 -3.83 13.39
C THR A 776 -37.30 -4.66 12.37
N ASP A 777 -37.92 -5.76 12.81
CA ASP A 777 -38.76 -6.65 11.97
C ASP A 777 -38.05 -7.17 10.68
N CYS A 778 -36.72 -7.27 10.71
CA CYS A 778 -35.91 -7.70 9.56
C CYS A 778 -35.72 -9.22 9.49
N VAL A 779 -35.36 -9.73 8.31
CA VAL A 779 -34.93 -11.13 8.09
C VAL A 779 -33.51 -11.12 7.56
N ILE A 780 -32.57 -11.68 8.32
CA ILE A 780 -31.14 -11.69 8.00
C ILE A 780 -30.70 -13.15 7.95
N ARG A 781 -30.44 -13.66 6.74
CA ARG A 781 -30.33 -15.10 6.54
C ARG A 781 -29.35 -15.53 5.46
N GLN A 782 -28.83 -16.75 5.58
CA GLN A 782 -28.05 -17.40 4.53
C GLN A 782 -26.87 -16.53 4.06
N ASN A 783 -26.23 -15.84 5.01
CA ASN A 783 -25.01 -15.08 4.79
C ASN A 783 -23.77 -15.94 5.09
N ALA A 784 -22.69 -15.72 4.33
CA ALA A 784 -21.39 -16.40 4.41
C ALA A 784 -20.47 -15.82 5.50
N SER A 785 -21.04 -15.09 6.46
CA SER A 785 -20.39 -14.57 7.67
C SER A 785 -21.47 -14.43 8.76
N SER A 786 -21.14 -13.83 9.91
CA SER A 786 -22.14 -13.42 10.91
C SER A 786 -23.30 -12.67 10.25
N GLY A 787 -24.55 -13.01 10.61
CA GLY A 787 -25.72 -12.27 10.10
C GLY A 787 -25.66 -10.78 10.45
N ILE A 788 -25.31 -10.47 11.70
CA ILE A 788 -24.99 -9.12 12.17
C ILE A 788 -23.63 -9.16 12.90
N SER A 789 -22.72 -8.23 12.59
CA SER A 789 -21.48 -8.00 13.33
C SER A 789 -21.44 -6.56 13.85
N VAL A 790 -21.18 -6.41 15.15
CA VAL A 790 -21.19 -5.13 15.88
C VAL A 790 -19.87 -4.96 16.60
N GLN A 791 -19.11 -3.93 16.23
CA GLN A 791 -17.78 -3.63 16.78
C GLN A 791 -17.74 -2.23 17.38
N ASP A 792 -17.60 -2.16 18.70
CA ASP A 792 -17.70 -0.96 19.54
C ASP A 792 -18.76 0.03 19.05
N ALA A 793 -19.99 -0.45 18.87
CA ALA A 793 -21.09 0.34 18.31
C ALA A 793 -22.35 0.25 19.18
N ALA A 794 -23.07 1.37 19.29
CA ALA A 794 -24.39 1.38 19.90
C ALA A 794 -25.45 0.97 18.86
N VAL A 795 -26.26 -0.05 19.18
CA VAL A 795 -27.28 -0.57 18.25
C VAL A 795 -28.45 -1.24 18.99
N THR A 796 -29.63 -1.18 18.38
CA THR A 796 -30.83 -1.93 18.78
C THR A 796 -31.25 -2.89 17.67
N ILE A 797 -31.39 -4.17 18.01
CA ILE A 797 -31.84 -5.25 17.14
C ILE A 797 -33.11 -5.84 17.76
N ARG A 798 -34.28 -5.62 17.14
CA ARG A 798 -35.57 -6.04 17.71
C ARG A 798 -36.53 -6.71 16.72
N GLY A 799 -37.32 -7.66 17.21
CA GLY A 799 -38.40 -8.34 16.43
C GLY A 799 -37.94 -9.06 15.16
N SER A 800 -36.63 -9.27 14.99
CA SER A 800 -36.02 -9.71 13.75
C SER A 800 -35.73 -11.21 13.74
N ARG A 801 -35.55 -11.77 12.55
CA ARG A 801 -35.26 -13.19 12.31
C ARG A 801 -33.85 -13.34 11.74
N ILE A 802 -32.91 -13.79 12.55
CA ILE A 802 -31.51 -14.00 12.20
C ILE A 802 -31.29 -15.51 12.07
N VAL A 803 -31.29 -16.04 10.84
CA VAL A 803 -31.40 -17.49 10.62
C VAL A 803 -30.45 -18.05 9.56
N GLU A 804 -29.91 -19.25 9.77
CA GLU A 804 -29.11 -19.97 8.77
C GLU A 804 -27.86 -19.21 8.26
N ASN A 805 -27.30 -18.30 9.07
CA ASN A 805 -26.03 -17.61 8.76
C ASN A 805 -24.82 -18.44 9.22
N ARG A 806 -23.66 -18.29 8.55
CA ARG A 806 -22.46 -19.10 8.79
C ARG A 806 -21.21 -18.23 8.92
N SER A 807 -20.67 -18.13 10.14
CA SER A 807 -19.38 -17.49 10.43
C SER A 807 -18.24 -18.51 10.45
N SER A 808 -17.08 -18.14 9.87
CA SER A 808 -15.82 -18.87 9.99
C SER A 808 -15.04 -18.54 11.28
N SER A 809 -15.56 -17.64 12.10
CA SER A 809 -15.10 -17.32 13.45
C SER A 809 -16.31 -17.38 14.39
N ASN A 810 -16.42 -16.43 15.32
CA ASN A 810 -17.44 -16.34 16.35
C ASN A 810 -18.76 -15.75 15.82
N GLY A 811 -19.84 -15.92 16.60
CA GLY A 811 -21.08 -15.15 16.42
C GLY A 811 -21.80 -15.46 15.12
N GLY A 812 -22.26 -16.70 14.93
CA GLY A 812 -22.87 -17.16 13.67
C GLY A 812 -24.10 -16.36 13.28
N GLY A 813 -25.02 -16.14 14.22
CA GLY A 813 -26.15 -15.24 14.05
C GLY A 813 -25.75 -13.77 14.29
N ILE A 814 -25.30 -13.48 15.51
CA ILE A 814 -24.88 -12.13 15.93
C ILE A 814 -23.50 -12.21 16.59
N TYR A 815 -22.57 -11.39 16.12
CA TYR A 815 -21.30 -11.08 16.79
C TYR A 815 -21.38 -9.67 17.39
N ALA A 816 -21.15 -9.53 18.70
CA ALA A 816 -21.15 -8.25 19.40
C ALA A 816 -19.92 -8.13 20.31
N TYR A 817 -19.02 -7.20 19.99
CA TYR A 817 -17.78 -6.94 20.72
C TYR A 817 -17.59 -5.44 20.95
N GLY A 818 -17.44 -5.00 22.20
CA GLY A 818 -17.10 -3.59 22.48
C GLY A 818 -17.52 -3.09 23.86
N SER A 819 -17.53 -1.77 24.01
CA SER A 819 -17.88 -1.08 25.27
C SER A 819 -19.24 -0.35 25.22
N LYS A 820 -19.83 -0.19 24.03
CA LYS A 820 -21.09 0.54 23.83
C LYS A 820 -22.32 -0.36 23.97
N PRO A 821 -23.51 0.18 24.32
CA PRO A 821 -24.70 -0.63 24.54
C PRO A 821 -25.28 -1.28 23.26
N VAL A 822 -25.41 -2.60 23.29
CA VAL A 822 -26.04 -3.43 22.26
C VAL A 822 -27.30 -4.08 22.84
N LEU A 823 -28.47 -3.74 22.30
CA LEU A 823 -29.76 -4.27 22.74
C LEU A 823 -30.30 -5.31 21.75
N ILE A 824 -30.45 -6.55 22.19
CA ILE A 824 -30.96 -7.68 21.40
C ILE A 824 -32.30 -8.10 22.02
N LEU A 825 -33.42 -7.69 21.42
CA LEU A 825 -34.76 -7.76 22.04
C LEU A 825 -35.79 -8.53 21.20
N ASN A 826 -36.40 -9.58 21.75
CA ASN A 826 -37.52 -10.30 21.11
C ASN A 826 -37.24 -10.83 19.68
N ASN A 827 -36.02 -11.32 19.41
CA ASN A 827 -35.63 -11.86 18.10
C ASN A 827 -35.76 -13.39 18.01
N GLU A 828 -35.91 -13.92 16.79
CA GLU A 828 -35.70 -15.35 16.46
C GLU A 828 -34.26 -15.51 15.94
N ILE A 829 -33.40 -16.24 16.65
CA ILE A 829 -32.00 -16.49 16.28
C ILE A 829 -31.85 -18.00 16.11
N ARG A 830 -31.99 -18.52 14.88
CA ARG A 830 -32.18 -19.96 14.64
C ARG A 830 -31.30 -20.58 13.56
N GLY A 831 -30.69 -21.73 13.86
CA GLY A 831 -29.96 -22.54 12.86
C GLY A 831 -28.69 -21.89 12.32
N ASN A 832 -28.13 -20.89 13.03
CA ASN A 832 -26.88 -20.24 12.65
C ASN A 832 -25.68 -21.09 13.10
N HIS A 833 -24.52 -20.86 12.48
CA HIS A 833 -23.30 -21.61 12.75
C HIS A 833 -22.08 -20.71 12.91
N ALA A 834 -21.31 -20.94 13.98
CA ALA A 834 -19.97 -20.42 14.18
C ALA A 834 -18.96 -21.58 14.14
N ALA A 835 -17.80 -21.37 13.50
CA ALA A 835 -16.69 -22.31 13.57
C ALA A 835 -15.98 -22.25 14.94
N GLU A 836 -16.02 -21.08 15.59
CA GLU A 836 -15.56 -20.84 16.96
C GLU A 836 -16.78 -20.74 17.89
N ASP A 837 -16.87 -19.71 18.73
CA ASP A 837 -17.85 -19.59 19.82
C ASP A 837 -19.14 -18.85 19.40
N GLY A 838 -20.22 -19.03 20.16
CA GLY A 838 -21.42 -18.21 20.01
C GLY A 838 -22.19 -18.47 18.72
N GLY A 839 -22.58 -19.73 18.48
CA GLY A 839 -23.27 -20.15 17.26
C GLY A 839 -24.50 -19.29 16.93
N GLY A 840 -25.35 -19.02 17.93
CA GLY A 840 -26.43 -18.04 17.85
C GLY A 840 -25.91 -16.62 18.10
N VAL A 841 -25.37 -16.37 19.28
CA VAL A 841 -24.82 -15.05 19.69
C VAL A 841 -23.46 -15.19 20.35
N PHE A 842 -22.48 -14.40 19.91
CA PHE A 842 -21.26 -14.11 20.65
C PHE A 842 -21.33 -12.68 21.19
N ALA A 843 -21.25 -12.52 22.51
CA ALA A 843 -21.39 -11.23 23.19
C ALA A 843 -20.23 -10.98 24.17
N TYR A 844 -19.42 -9.96 23.89
CA TYR A 844 -18.24 -9.61 24.69
C TYR A 844 -18.22 -8.11 25.05
N GLY A 845 -18.42 -7.79 26.33
CA GLY A 845 -18.21 -6.45 26.88
C GLY A 845 -16.76 -6.17 27.25
N TYR A 846 -16.22 -5.03 26.82
CA TYR A 846 -14.85 -4.58 27.09
C TYR A 846 -14.80 -3.51 28.21
N ARG A 847 -13.72 -3.51 29.00
CA ARG A 847 -13.45 -2.53 30.10
C ARG A 847 -14.59 -2.34 31.10
N SER A 848 -15.01 -3.44 31.73
CA SER A 848 -15.84 -3.46 32.95
C SER A 848 -17.26 -2.88 32.84
N THR A 849 -17.77 -2.61 31.65
CA THR A 849 -19.17 -2.22 31.42
C THR A 849 -19.98 -3.39 30.89
N THR A 850 -21.22 -3.54 31.34
CA THR A 850 -22.17 -4.50 30.74
C THR A 850 -22.62 -3.96 29.39
N ALA A 851 -22.01 -4.44 28.31
CA ALA A 851 -22.20 -3.86 26.97
C ALA A 851 -23.40 -4.47 26.23
N VAL A 852 -23.70 -5.76 26.44
CA VAL A 852 -24.76 -6.47 25.68
C VAL A 852 -25.91 -6.90 26.58
N HIS A 853 -27.13 -6.58 26.17
CA HIS A 853 -28.37 -6.96 26.87
C HIS A 853 -29.30 -7.73 25.93
N MET A 854 -29.68 -8.93 26.35
CA MET A 854 -30.51 -9.88 25.63
C MET A 854 -31.81 -10.14 26.39
N GLU A 855 -32.94 -9.65 25.88
CA GLU A 855 -34.26 -9.78 26.53
C GLU A 855 -35.29 -10.46 25.60
N GLY A 856 -35.97 -11.50 26.09
CA GLY A 856 -37.12 -12.12 25.41
C GLY A 856 -36.83 -12.83 24.08
N ASN A 857 -35.57 -13.13 23.76
CA ASN A 857 -35.19 -13.77 22.49
C ASN A 857 -35.46 -15.28 22.48
N ARG A 858 -35.61 -15.83 21.27
CA ARG A 858 -35.75 -17.26 20.98
C ARG A 858 -34.52 -17.72 20.20
N ILE A 859 -33.60 -18.41 20.87
CA ILE A 859 -32.26 -18.77 20.38
C ILE A 859 -32.18 -20.30 20.25
N GLU A 860 -32.31 -20.81 19.02
CA GLU A 860 -32.59 -22.24 18.80
C GLU A 860 -31.78 -22.91 17.70
N GLU A 861 -31.48 -24.20 17.84
CA GLU A 861 -30.87 -25.04 16.79
C GLU A 861 -29.50 -24.52 16.26
N ASN A 862 -28.86 -23.59 16.95
CA ASN A 862 -27.58 -23.01 16.53
C ASN A 862 -26.39 -23.92 16.90
N ARG A 863 -25.26 -23.77 16.19
CA ARG A 863 -24.10 -24.67 16.27
C ARG A 863 -22.78 -23.92 16.44
N ALA A 864 -21.98 -24.28 17.44
CA ALA A 864 -20.62 -23.76 17.64
C ALA A 864 -19.58 -24.89 17.56
N GLY A 865 -18.44 -24.61 16.94
CA GLY A 865 -17.25 -25.47 17.00
C GLY A 865 -16.45 -25.27 18.29
N GLY A 866 -16.54 -24.09 18.89
CA GLY A 866 -16.10 -23.79 20.25
C GLY A 866 -17.26 -23.86 21.26
N ASP A 867 -17.31 -22.88 22.15
CA ASP A 867 -18.19 -22.77 23.31
C ASP A 867 -19.49 -21.97 22.99
N GLY A 868 -20.52 -22.12 23.84
CA GLY A 868 -21.68 -21.21 23.86
C GLY A 868 -22.56 -21.29 22.61
N ALA A 869 -22.93 -22.48 22.13
CA ALA A 869 -23.62 -22.64 20.84
C ALA A 869 -24.93 -21.85 20.70
N GLY A 870 -25.72 -21.75 21.77
CA GLY A 870 -26.81 -20.76 21.84
C GLY A 870 -26.24 -19.36 22.02
N VAL A 871 -25.62 -19.11 23.17
CA VAL A 871 -24.96 -17.85 23.52
C VAL A 871 -23.61 -18.07 24.18
N TRP A 872 -22.58 -17.37 23.70
CA TRP A 872 -21.36 -17.08 24.46
C TRP A 872 -21.46 -15.66 25.02
N ALA A 873 -21.34 -15.49 26.34
CA ALA A 873 -21.61 -14.23 27.02
C ALA A 873 -20.52 -13.84 28.02
N SER A 874 -19.89 -12.69 27.78
CA SER A 874 -19.08 -11.99 28.78
C SER A 874 -19.49 -10.54 28.96
N ARG A 875 -19.56 -10.09 30.24
CA ARG A 875 -19.99 -8.73 30.64
C ARG A 875 -21.29 -8.34 29.93
N SER A 876 -22.25 -9.25 30.04
CA SER A 876 -23.49 -9.28 29.27
C SER A 876 -24.64 -9.80 30.15
N SER A 877 -25.88 -9.50 29.79
CA SER A 877 -27.07 -9.93 30.54
C SER A 877 -28.07 -10.64 29.64
N LEU A 878 -28.57 -11.80 30.09
CA LEU A 878 -29.57 -12.63 29.44
C LEU A 878 -30.79 -12.72 30.36
N VAL A 879 -31.87 -12.04 30.02
CA VAL A 879 -33.11 -11.99 30.82
C VAL A 879 -34.29 -12.56 30.05
N GLY A 880 -34.95 -13.59 30.60
CA GLY A 880 -36.22 -14.11 30.07
C GLY A 880 -36.17 -14.71 28.65
N ASN A 881 -35.00 -15.18 28.20
CA ASN A 881 -34.82 -15.77 26.87
C ASN A 881 -35.19 -17.27 26.85
N ARG A 882 -35.42 -17.80 25.63
CA ARG A 882 -35.66 -19.22 25.38
C ARG A 882 -34.52 -19.76 24.51
N ILE A 883 -33.68 -20.61 25.10
CA ILE A 883 -32.41 -21.09 24.53
C ILE A 883 -32.52 -22.61 24.37
N LEU A 884 -32.95 -23.06 23.19
CA LEU A 884 -33.40 -24.44 22.98
C LEU A 884 -32.60 -25.20 21.90
N ALA A 885 -32.26 -26.46 22.18
CA ALA A 885 -31.70 -27.39 21.17
C ALA A 885 -30.44 -26.91 20.42
N ASN A 886 -29.61 -26.05 21.03
CA ASN A 886 -28.33 -25.63 20.47
C ASN A 886 -27.24 -26.68 20.74
N GLU A 887 -26.24 -26.79 19.87
CA GLU A 887 -25.19 -27.84 19.91
C GLU A 887 -23.77 -27.25 19.80
N SER A 888 -23.01 -27.41 20.87
CA SER A 888 -21.62 -26.97 21.04
C SER A 888 -20.68 -28.17 20.97
N LEU A 889 -19.53 -28.05 20.31
CA LEU A 889 -18.46 -29.06 20.42
C LEU A 889 -17.55 -28.79 21.63
N GLY A 890 -17.45 -27.52 22.07
CA GLY A 890 -16.90 -27.12 23.36
C GLY A 890 -17.92 -27.19 24.49
N SER A 891 -17.96 -26.17 25.33
CA SER A 891 -18.72 -26.07 26.58
C SER A 891 -19.90 -25.11 26.50
N GLY A 892 -20.94 -25.33 27.31
CA GLY A 892 -22.08 -24.40 27.41
C GLY A 892 -23.02 -24.52 26.21
N GLY A 893 -23.74 -25.64 26.11
CA GLY A 893 -24.54 -25.96 24.92
C GLY A 893 -25.62 -24.91 24.66
N GLY A 894 -26.33 -24.51 25.70
CA GLY A 894 -27.22 -23.35 25.67
C GLY A 894 -26.45 -22.06 25.88
N VAL A 895 -25.74 -21.95 27.01
CA VAL A 895 -25.03 -20.72 27.42
C VAL A 895 -23.63 -21.04 27.93
N TYR A 896 -22.64 -20.28 27.47
CA TYR A 896 -21.36 -20.08 28.16
C TYR A 896 -21.35 -18.68 28.80
N ALA A 897 -21.09 -18.60 30.10
CA ALA A 897 -21.22 -17.37 30.90
C ALA A 897 -19.94 -17.06 31.70
N THR A 898 -19.36 -15.88 31.48
CA THR A 898 -18.18 -15.38 32.20
C THR A 898 -18.28 -13.87 32.47
N PHE A 899 -18.41 -13.45 33.73
CA PHE A 899 -18.88 -12.11 34.12
C PHE A 899 -20.29 -11.78 33.57
N ALA A 900 -21.22 -12.74 33.58
CA ALA A 900 -22.55 -12.56 32.97
C ALA A 900 -23.71 -12.74 33.97
N LEU A 901 -24.81 -12.00 33.74
CA LEU A 901 -26.08 -12.21 34.41
C LEU A 901 -26.98 -13.09 33.54
N VAL A 902 -27.47 -14.19 34.09
CA VAL A 902 -28.38 -15.13 33.41
C VAL A 902 -29.63 -15.28 34.29
N GLU A 903 -30.70 -14.57 33.97
CA GLU A 903 -31.90 -14.47 34.81
C GLU A 903 -33.18 -14.94 34.09
N GLY A 904 -33.94 -15.85 34.72
CA GLY A 904 -35.29 -16.21 34.27
C GLY A 904 -35.39 -16.90 32.91
N ASN A 905 -34.31 -17.51 32.39
CA ASN A 905 -34.28 -18.09 31.03
C ASN A 905 -34.81 -19.55 31.00
N GLU A 906 -35.45 -19.95 29.89
CA GLU A 906 -35.72 -21.36 29.55
C GLU A 906 -34.51 -21.91 28.78
N ILE A 907 -33.72 -22.80 29.39
CA ILE A 907 -32.51 -23.39 28.78
C ILE A 907 -32.75 -24.89 28.65
N ARG A 908 -33.17 -25.35 27.45
CA ARG A 908 -33.72 -26.70 27.29
C ARG A 908 -33.24 -27.48 26.05
N GLY A 909 -32.87 -28.74 26.27
CA GLY A 909 -32.51 -29.66 25.18
C GLY A 909 -31.18 -29.38 24.48
N ASN A 910 -30.34 -28.52 25.04
CA ASN A 910 -29.04 -28.15 24.46
C ASN A 910 -27.96 -29.23 24.73
N ARG A 911 -26.89 -29.22 23.94
CA ARG A 911 -25.84 -30.25 23.95
C ARG A 911 -24.44 -29.63 23.91
N ALA A 912 -23.52 -30.11 24.75
CA ALA A 912 -22.11 -29.68 24.79
C ALA A 912 -21.19 -30.77 25.35
N LEU A 913 -19.87 -30.63 25.22
CA LEU A 913 -18.89 -31.48 25.90
C LEU A 913 -19.04 -31.36 27.43
N GLN A 914 -19.12 -30.14 27.95
CA GLN A 914 -19.36 -29.85 29.38
C GLN A 914 -20.41 -28.74 29.50
N GLY A 915 -21.20 -28.74 30.57
CA GLY A 915 -22.23 -27.71 30.75
C GLY A 915 -23.30 -27.79 29.66
N GLY A 916 -24.00 -28.93 29.58
CA GLY A 916 -24.95 -29.22 28.49
C GLY A 916 -26.00 -28.12 28.32
N GLY A 917 -26.58 -27.64 29.43
CA GLY A 917 -27.39 -26.42 29.47
C GLY A 917 -26.52 -25.17 29.59
N VAL A 918 -25.77 -25.08 30.68
CA VAL A 918 -24.92 -23.91 30.98
C VAL A 918 -23.51 -24.31 31.40
N TYR A 919 -22.51 -23.60 30.89
CA TYR A 919 -21.18 -23.52 31.48
C TYR A 919 -21.02 -22.11 32.10
N GLY A 920 -20.70 -22.03 33.38
CA GLY A 920 -20.55 -20.78 34.11
C GLY A 920 -19.20 -20.71 34.81
N GLU A 921 -18.54 -19.57 34.66
CA GLU A 921 -17.29 -19.24 35.34
C GLU A 921 -17.28 -17.76 35.77
N THR A 922 -16.28 -17.42 36.60
CA THR A 922 -15.87 -16.08 37.08
C THR A 922 -16.94 -14.97 37.09
N ASN A 923 -17.39 -14.55 38.28
CA ASN A 923 -18.32 -13.42 38.50
C ASN A 923 -19.63 -13.51 37.70
N SER A 924 -20.15 -14.72 37.48
CA SER A 924 -21.43 -14.94 36.79
C SER A 924 -22.53 -15.32 37.77
N SER A 925 -23.72 -14.74 37.62
CA SER A 925 -24.90 -15.02 38.46
C SER A 925 -26.03 -15.61 37.62
N LEU A 926 -26.58 -16.72 38.10
CA LEU A 926 -27.61 -17.54 37.47
C LEU A 926 -28.82 -17.62 38.39
N THR A 927 -29.87 -16.84 38.13
CA THR A 927 -31.04 -16.74 39.01
C THR A 927 -32.35 -17.08 38.29
N GLY A 928 -33.21 -17.87 38.93
CA GLY A 928 -34.57 -18.13 38.43
C GLY A 928 -34.66 -18.91 37.11
N ASN A 929 -33.59 -19.55 36.62
CA ASN A 929 -33.56 -20.19 35.31
C ASN A 929 -34.17 -21.60 35.33
N ARG A 930 -34.64 -22.05 34.16
CA ARG A 930 -35.24 -23.36 33.94
C ARG A 930 -34.33 -24.19 33.03
N ILE A 931 -33.39 -24.90 33.65
CA ILE A 931 -32.34 -25.71 32.99
C ILE A 931 -32.81 -27.17 32.92
N VAL A 932 -33.34 -27.57 31.76
CA VAL A 932 -34.12 -28.82 31.62
C VAL A 932 -33.68 -29.65 30.41
N GLU A 933 -33.66 -30.98 30.51
CA GLU A 933 -33.49 -31.89 29.36
C GLU A 933 -32.19 -31.68 28.53
N ASN A 934 -31.17 -31.00 29.06
CA ASN A 934 -29.89 -30.75 28.38
C ASN A 934 -28.90 -31.92 28.55
N VAL A 935 -27.88 -32.01 27.69
CA VAL A 935 -26.94 -33.15 27.60
C VAL A 935 -25.47 -32.70 27.58
N ALA A 936 -24.67 -33.18 28.55
CA ALA A 936 -23.21 -33.11 28.51
C ALA A 936 -22.60 -34.39 27.92
N LEU A 937 -21.56 -34.30 27.10
CA LEU A 937 -20.95 -35.44 26.39
C LEU A 937 -19.65 -35.96 27.02
N GLY A 938 -18.99 -35.14 27.84
CA GLY A 938 -17.77 -35.44 28.59
C GLY A 938 -18.03 -35.81 30.07
N GLY A 939 -19.25 -36.22 30.41
CA GLY A 939 -19.63 -36.73 31.74
C GLY A 939 -20.08 -35.68 32.76
N VAL A 940 -19.74 -34.40 32.55
CA VAL A 940 -19.82 -33.38 33.62
C VAL A 940 -20.77 -32.23 33.30
N GLY A 941 -21.68 -31.96 34.24
CA GLY A 941 -22.60 -30.81 34.21
C GLY A 941 -23.64 -30.89 33.10
N GLY A 942 -24.45 -31.95 33.05
CA GLY A 942 -25.54 -32.08 32.08
C GLY A 942 -26.48 -30.87 32.08
N GLY A 943 -26.88 -30.42 33.27
CA GLY A 943 -27.61 -29.17 33.46
C GLY A 943 -26.67 -27.98 33.49
N ALA A 944 -25.78 -27.94 34.49
CA ALA A 944 -24.80 -26.87 34.66
C ALA A 944 -23.41 -27.39 35.03
N PHE A 945 -22.37 -26.79 34.44
CA PHE A 945 -20.99 -26.89 34.91
C PHE A 945 -20.58 -25.51 35.42
N LEU A 946 -20.15 -25.43 36.67
CA LEU A 946 -19.87 -24.19 37.39
C LEU A 946 -18.44 -24.23 37.92
N ASN A 947 -17.61 -23.26 37.55
CA ASN A 947 -16.17 -23.26 37.81
C ASN A 947 -15.67 -21.85 38.18
N PHE A 948 -15.73 -21.53 39.47
CA PHE A 948 -15.43 -20.21 40.02
C PHE A 948 -14.14 -20.25 40.85
N TRP A 949 -13.07 -19.64 40.33
CA TRP A 949 -11.78 -19.52 41.02
C TRP A 949 -11.49 -18.05 41.36
N GLY A 950 -11.94 -17.57 42.52
CA GLY A 950 -11.81 -16.15 42.86
C GLY A 950 -12.17 -15.81 44.31
N VAL A 951 -11.80 -14.59 44.72
CA VAL A 951 -11.89 -14.10 46.12
C VAL A 951 -13.21 -13.36 46.43
N SER A 952 -14.22 -13.44 45.54
CA SER A 952 -15.39 -12.54 45.54
C SER A 952 -16.73 -13.27 45.64
N ILE A 953 -16.95 -13.94 46.78
CA ILE A 953 -18.24 -14.59 47.13
C ILE A 953 -19.45 -13.65 47.23
N GLU A 954 -19.26 -12.32 47.19
CA GLU A 954 -20.34 -11.33 47.38
C GLU A 954 -21.23 -11.10 46.14
N ASN A 955 -20.85 -11.58 44.95
CA ASN A 955 -21.56 -11.28 43.68
C ASN A 955 -21.82 -12.51 42.77
N GLU A 956 -21.59 -13.72 43.27
CA GLU A 956 -21.79 -14.98 42.54
C GLU A 956 -22.97 -15.75 43.15
N GLU A 957 -24.09 -15.82 42.42
CA GLU A 957 -25.34 -16.42 42.89
C GLU A 957 -25.81 -17.54 41.93
N PHE A 958 -26.17 -18.70 42.48
CA PHE A 958 -26.95 -19.73 41.82
C PHE A 958 -28.19 -19.99 42.67
N SER A 959 -29.27 -19.23 42.44
CA SER A 959 -30.49 -19.32 43.27
C SER A 959 -31.79 -19.47 42.47
N LYS A 960 -32.78 -20.10 43.11
CA LYS A 960 -34.14 -20.25 42.58
C LYS A 960 -34.20 -20.89 41.18
N ASN A 961 -33.17 -21.65 40.79
CA ASN A 961 -33.11 -22.33 39.49
C ASN A 961 -33.81 -23.69 39.57
N LEU A 962 -34.46 -24.09 38.48
CA LEU A 962 -34.99 -25.43 38.25
C LEU A 962 -34.01 -26.22 37.37
N VAL A 963 -33.36 -27.25 37.94
CA VAL A 963 -32.42 -28.12 37.25
C VAL A 963 -32.93 -29.57 37.26
N ARG A 964 -33.55 -30.01 36.16
CA ARG A 964 -34.13 -31.37 36.09
C ARG A 964 -34.02 -32.06 34.73
N ARG A 965 -33.99 -33.39 34.76
CA ARG A 965 -33.97 -34.27 33.56
C ARG A 965 -32.79 -34.04 32.62
N ASN A 966 -31.75 -33.36 33.09
CA ASN A 966 -30.52 -33.20 32.34
C ASN A 966 -29.67 -34.48 32.46
N ARG A 967 -28.81 -34.71 31.47
CA ARG A 967 -28.11 -35.98 31.25
C ARG A 967 -26.62 -35.75 31.00
N ALA A 968 -25.80 -36.73 31.37
CA ALA A 968 -24.39 -36.75 31.01
C ALA A 968 -23.99 -38.11 30.43
N GLU A 969 -23.28 -38.09 29.30
CA GLU A 969 -22.65 -39.25 28.68
C GLU A 969 -21.20 -39.37 29.17
N GLY A 970 -20.73 -40.56 29.51
CA GLY A 970 -19.39 -40.77 30.11
C GLY A 970 -19.45 -41.10 31.61
N ALA A 971 -18.28 -41.19 32.26
CA ALA A 971 -18.15 -41.48 33.68
C ALA A 971 -17.16 -40.49 34.33
N PRO A 972 -17.48 -39.87 35.49
CA PRO A 972 -18.74 -39.98 36.24
C PRO A 972 -19.93 -39.41 35.46
N ARG A 973 -21.16 -39.87 35.77
CA ARG A 973 -22.41 -39.34 35.18
C ARG A 973 -22.96 -38.24 36.07
N ILE A 974 -22.64 -36.99 35.73
CA ILE A 974 -23.09 -35.81 36.49
C ILE A 974 -24.12 -35.06 35.63
N GLY A 975 -25.31 -35.65 35.50
CA GLY A 975 -26.40 -35.06 34.73
C GLY A 975 -26.92 -33.76 35.34
N GLY A 976 -26.85 -33.58 36.66
CA GLY A 976 -27.27 -32.34 37.32
C GLY A 976 -26.25 -31.22 37.21
N ILE A 977 -25.64 -30.87 38.35
CA ILE A 977 -24.67 -29.77 38.48
C ILE A 977 -23.30 -30.32 38.84
N TYR A 978 -22.26 -29.90 38.11
CA TYR A 978 -20.87 -29.94 38.59
C TYR A 978 -20.51 -28.55 39.12
N LEU A 979 -20.04 -28.46 40.36
CA LEU A 979 -19.67 -27.19 40.99
C LEU A 979 -18.27 -27.27 41.58
N ASN A 980 -17.41 -26.37 41.13
CA ASN A 980 -16.10 -26.07 41.67
C ASN A 980 -16.04 -24.57 41.97
N GLY A 981 -15.71 -24.17 43.19
CA GLY A 981 -15.79 -22.77 43.65
C GLY A 981 -16.90 -22.52 44.68
N SER A 982 -16.85 -21.33 45.29
CA SER A 982 -17.76 -20.90 46.36
C SER A 982 -18.72 -19.83 45.85
N MET A 983 -20.02 -20.02 46.04
CA MET A 983 -21.06 -19.09 45.60
C MET A 983 -22.30 -19.16 46.50
N ILE A 984 -23.20 -18.18 46.40
CA ILE A 984 -24.52 -18.24 47.07
C ILE A 984 -25.35 -19.32 46.37
N PHE A 985 -25.70 -20.39 47.08
CA PHE A 985 -26.43 -21.54 46.51
C PHE A 985 -27.69 -21.84 47.33
N GLU A 986 -28.83 -21.22 46.99
CA GLU A 986 -30.06 -21.37 47.77
C GLU A 986 -31.36 -21.44 46.96
N GLY A 987 -32.39 -22.07 47.54
CA GLY A 987 -33.75 -22.08 46.98
C GLY A 987 -33.90 -22.80 45.64
N ASN A 988 -32.91 -23.58 45.20
CA ASN A 988 -32.92 -24.28 43.92
C ASN A 988 -33.78 -25.56 43.97
N GLN A 989 -34.36 -25.97 42.84
CA GLN A 989 -35.00 -27.27 42.66
C GLN A 989 -34.15 -28.17 41.76
N ILE A 990 -33.46 -29.16 42.34
CA ILE A 990 -32.47 -30.00 41.64
C ILE A 990 -32.85 -31.47 41.79
N PHE A 991 -33.47 -32.06 40.77
CA PHE A 991 -34.00 -33.43 40.85
C PHE A 991 -34.18 -34.09 39.48
N GLN A 992 -34.32 -35.42 39.46
CA GLN A 992 -34.57 -36.22 38.22
C GLN A 992 -33.50 -36.07 37.12
N ASN A 993 -32.28 -35.61 37.41
CA ASN A 993 -31.18 -35.63 36.44
C ASN A 993 -30.54 -37.03 36.38
N GLU A 994 -29.89 -37.41 35.28
CA GLU A 994 -29.22 -38.73 35.15
C GLU A 994 -27.97 -38.78 36.04
N GLY A 995 -27.93 -39.73 36.97
CA GLY A 995 -26.80 -39.91 37.88
C GLY A 995 -26.76 -38.86 39.00
N ILE A 996 -25.63 -38.19 39.14
CA ILE A 996 -25.36 -37.26 40.26
C ILE A 996 -26.12 -35.94 40.04
N GLN A 997 -26.82 -35.48 41.09
CA GLN A 997 -27.62 -34.25 41.09
C GLN A 997 -26.74 -33.02 41.37
N LEU A 998 -25.81 -33.13 42.33
CA LEU A 998 -24.76 -32.14 42.59
C LEU A 998 -23.45 -32.88 42.87
N TYR A 999 -22.40 -32.52 42.14
CA TYR A 999 -21.02 -32.90 42.44
C TYR A 999 -20.27 -31.66 42.95
N ASN A 1000 -19.84 -31.70 44.21
CA ASN A 1000 -19.06 -30.63 44.82
C ASN A 1000 -17.56 -30.94 44.67
N ALA A 1001 -16.93 -30.35 43.66
CA ALA A 1001 -15.52 -30.52 43.34
C ALA A 1001 -14.57 -29.62 44.16
N ASN A 1002 -15.12 -28.77 45.04
CA ASN A 1002 -14.32 -27.97 45.97
C ASN A 1002 -13.40 -28.88 46.82
N PRO A 1003 -12.10 -28.55 46.99
CA PRO A 1003 -11.18 -29.30 47.84
C PRO A 1003 -11.63 -29.35 49.31
N ALA A 1004 -11.29 -30.42 50.05
CA ALA A 1004 -11.67 -30.60 51.46
C ALA A 1004 -11.11 -29.54 52.44
N GLU A 1005 -10.12 -28.73 52.01
CA GLU A 1005 -9.62 -27.58 52.78
C GLU A 1005 -10.51 -26.34 52.66
N HIS A 1006 -11.40 -26.30 51.67
CA HIS A 1006 -12.49 -25.32 51.60
C HIS A 1006 -13.58 -25.74 52.62
N GLY A 1007 -14.20 -24.74 53.26
CA GLY A 1007 -15.35 -24.97 54.13
C GLY A 1007 -16.53 -25.63 53.40
N PRO A 1008 -17.52 -26.17 54.13
CA PRO A 1008 -18.67 -26.81 53.51
C PRO A 1008 -19.44 -25.85 52.60
N LEU A 1009 -19.93 -26.37 51.48
CA LEU A 1009 -20.84 -25.64 50.61
C LEU A 1009 -22.22 -25.56 51.26
N GLU A 1010 -22.67 -24.36 51.60
CA GLU A 1010 -24.06 -24.15 52.04
C GLU A 1010 -25.02 -24.27 50.85
N ALA A 1011 -25.93 -25.23 50.89
CA ALA A 1011 -26.94 -25.51 49.87
C ALA A 1011 -28.36 -25.49 50.46
N LYS A 1012 -28.62 -24.48 51.29
CA LYS A 1012 -29.82 -24.37 52.13
C LYS A 1012 -31.08 -24.05 51.31
N ASN A 1013 -32.24 -24.40 51.86
CA ASN A 1013 -33.58 -24.21 51.30
C ASN A 1013 -33.79 -24.81 49.90
N CYS A 1014 -32.91 -25.69 49.43
CA CYS A 1014 -33.04 -26.35 48.13
C CYS A 1014 -33.99 -27.57 48.21
N TYR A 1015 -34.72 -27.85 47.12
CA TYR A 1015 -35.55 -29.05 46.95
C TYR A 1015 -34.84 -30.07 46.06
N TRP A 1016 -34.60 -31.26 46.60
CA TRP A 1016 -33.76 -32.30 45.98
C TRP A 1016 -34.56 -33.46 45.36
N GLY A 1017 -35.89 -33.38 45.31
CA GLY A 1017 -36.75 -34.47 44.83
C GLY A 1017 -37.02 -35.59 45.85
N ALA A 1018 -36.57 -35.44 47.10
CA ALA A 1018 -36.73 -36.43 48.17
C ALA A 1018 -37.08 -35.76 49.51
N GLN A 1019 -37.68 -36.52 50.43
CA GLN A 1019 -38.12 -36.01 51.74
C GLN A 1019 -37.21 -36.42 52.91
N LYS A 1020 -36.24 -37.32 52.67
CA LYS A 1020 -35.32 -37.83 53.70
C LYS A 1020 -33.88 -37.45 53.37
N ALA A 1021 -33.12 -36.96 54.35
CA ALA A 1021 -31.71 -36.59 54.18
C ALA A 1021 -30.84 -37.71 53.57
N ALA A 1022 -31.10 -38.98 53.90
CA ALA A 1022 -30.37 -40.13 53.33
C ALA A 1022 -30.60 -40.32 51.82
N GLU A 1023 -31.81 -40.01 51.32
CA GLU A 1023 -32.14 -40.08 49.88
C GLU A 1023 -31.51 -38.90 49.12
N ILE A 1024 -31.42 -37.72 49.77
CA ILE A 1024 -30.74 -36.54 49.24
C ILE A 1024 -29.22 -36.78 49.14
N LEU A 1025 -28.61 -37.30 50.21
CA LEU A 1025 -27.19 -37.69 50.26
C LEU A 1025 -26.82 -38.74 49.20
N ALA A 1026 -27.76 -39.59 48.76
CA ALA A 1026 -27.49 -40.51 47.66
C ALA A 1026 -27.22 -39.77 46.33
N GLY A 1027 -27.92 -38.66 46.08
CA GLY A 1027 -27.79 -37.84 44.86
C GLY A 1027 -26.65 -36.81 44.85
N ILE A 1028 -26.05 -36.49 46.01
CA ILE A 1028 -24.94 -35.53 46.17
C ILE A 1028 -23.60 -36.28 46.19
N HIS A 1029 -22.56 -35.76 45.55
CA HIS A 1029 -21.18 -36.26 45.67
C HIS A 1029 -20.30 -35.17 46.31
N ASP A 1030 -19.74 -35.45 47.47
CA ASP A 1030 -19.08 -34.50 48.36
C ASP A 1030 -18.05 -35.19 49.27
N GLY A 1031 -17.51 -34.44 50.24
CA GLY A 1031 -16.57 -34.88 51.28
C GLY A 1031 -16.95 -36.13 52.09
N ARG A 1032 -18.19 -36.62 52.00
CA ARG A 1032 -18.64 -37.86 52.67
C ARG A 1032 -18.45 -39.09 51.79
N LYS A 1033 -18.27 -38.91 50.48
CA LYS A 1033 -18.01 -39.97 49.49
C LYS A 1033 -16.56 -39.98 49.01
N ASP A 1034 -15.91 -38.82 49.00
CA ASP A 1034 -14.47 -38.67 48.74
C ASP A 1034 -13.88 -37.67 49.73
N SER A 1035 -12.96 -38.12 50.59
CA SER A 1035 -12.33 -37.28 51.62
C SER A 1035 -11.42 -36.18 51.07
N ALA A 1036 -11.17 -36.14 49.75
CA ALA A 1036 -10.47 -35.02 49.11
C ALA A 1036 -11.38 -33.81 48.82
N LEU A 1037 -12.71 -33.95 48.98
CA LEU A 1037 -13.70 -32.92 48.65
C LEU A 1037 -14.33 -32.26 49.89
N ALA A 1038 -14.83 -31.04 49.75
CA ALA A 1038 -15.61 -30.37 50.78
C ALA A 1038 -17.01 -31.01 50.91
N GLN A 1039 -17.60 -30.97 52.11
CA GLN A 1039 -18.96 -31.46 52.35
C GLN A 1039 -20.01 -30.47 51.85
N VAL A 1040 -21.22 -30.95 51.55
CA VAL A 1040 -22.38 -30.09 51.28
C VAL A 1040 -23.28 -30.03 52.52
N GLU A 1041 -23.66 -28.83 52.94
CA GLU A 1041 -24.63 -28.57 54.00
C GLU A 1041 -25.97 -28.13 53.42
N PHE A 1042 -26.88 -29.08 53.24
CA PHE A 1042 -28.19 -28.87 52.62
C PHE A 1042 -29.34 -28.71 53.63
N GLU A 1043 -29.08 -28.71 54.95
CA GLU A 1043 -30.11 -28.50 55.98
C GLU A 1043 -30.17 -27.03 56.41
N PRO A 1044 -31.37 -26.42 56.51
CA PRO A 1044 -32.69 -26.98 56.17
C PRO A 1044 -32.88 -27.15 54.65
N PHE A 1045 -33.55 -28.22 54.22
CA PHE A 1045 -33.97 -28.43 52.83
C PHE A 1045 -35.50 -28.31 52.68
N ALA A 1046 -35.94 -27.91 51.49
CA ALA A 1046 -37.35 -27.88 51.12
C ALA A 1046 -37.89 -29.30 50.90
N ARG A 1047 -39.05 -29.62 51.48
CA ARG A 1047 -39.71 -30.95 51.39
C ARG A 1047 -40.67 -31.07 50.21
N SER A 1048 -41.01 -29.94 49.60
CA SER A 1048 -41.88 -29.83 48.43
C SER A 1048 -41.40 -28.71 47.49
N PRO A 1049 -41.72 -28.76 46.18
CA PRO A 1049 -41.37 -27.68 45.25
C PRO A 1049 -41.94 -26.30 45.65
N SER A 1050 -43.06 -26.26 46.39
CA SER A 1050 -43.65 -25.03 46.90
C SER A 1050 -42.86 -24.36 48.04
N GLU A 1051 -41.99 -25.10 48.73
CA GLU A 1051 -41.10 -24.55 49.77
C GLU A 1051 -39.82 -23.93 49.17
N ALA A 1052 -39.53 -24.20 47.90
CA ALA A 1052 -38.42 -23.62 47.13
C ALA A 1052 -38.96 -23.06 45.79
N PRO A 1053 -39.75 -21.98 45.81
CA PRO A 1053 -40.46 -21.49 44.62
C PRO A 1053 -39.49 -21.01 43.54
N VAL A 1054 -39.70 -21.50 42.31
CA VAL A 1054 -38.97 -21.11 41.10
C VAL A 1054 -39.94 -20.42 40.12
N PRO A 1055 -39.46 -19.46 39.30
CA PRO A 1055 -40.27 -18.83 38.25
C PRO A 1055 -40.82 -19.78 37.16
#